data_AF-A0A1Q8B146-F1
#
_entry.id   AF-A0A1Q8B146-F1
#
_cell.length_a   1.000
_cell.length_b   1.000
_cell.length_c   1.000
_cell.angle_alpha   90.00
_cell.angle_beta   90.00
_cell.angle_gamma   90.00
#
_symmetry.space_group_name_H-M   'P 1'
#
loop_
_entity.id
_entity.type
_entity.pdbx_description
1 polymer ?
#
loop_
_entity_poly.entity_id
_entity_poly.type
_entity_poly.pdbx_seq_one_letter_code
_entity_poly.pdbx_strand_id
1 'polypeptide(L)'
;MTRRSLAKFLGAALLFSIGLVSASSAQEQGAAAASQPGGAAPTYESSSLAGAAPGANAVQKSAEGKRMGLIGRFAGDQRGAWASPGHVRFSDMDWLVPLGGVAAGLFVADRQFSKHLSQSPTTLSHYKTLSNVGAAALIGAGAGMWLLSYPKHNEHWRETGFLAGEAALNSLVAVESLKYSLRRERPFQGDGGGHFFQSGGTSFPSEHAAAAWSVAGVIAHEYPGTLTKFLAYGLASAVSYSRVRSRQHFPSDALIGSVLGDLVAQQIYRRHHDPELGGGEWRSIGEIVRGDGERNPANQGSPYVSLDSWIYPALDRLIALGVIDGGFSGMRPWTRSECARLLGEAGEKMDEEGAGGAEAEKIFRLLATEFHDEVEGPPGAGNFRGRVESVYARVAGISGKPLTDGYHFGQTIINDYSRPYQEGVNSADGFSAWTSSGRWVGYVRGEYQHAPSAPTLPATAGQFIASADGLPSASPFTTVSGVDRFRMLDAYVGLNFENWQVTFGQQSLWWGPGAGGPMMFSDNAEPVNMFRVNRVSPFKLPSFLKFLGPVRMEFFIGQLDGHRFVNTASSTVGSWAVPLNPQPFTNGEKVSFRPSPNLEVGLTYGTIFGGVGVPATARTFVQSLLDTGELPGGHSLSIRRTGLDFTYRIPKMRKWLTLYGDGFAEDQIIFFIDQTAKPLPFGYPDRAAWRAGIYVPRFPGLPKLDFRVEGVYTDNPNTGEDGSISHGYYYRAGRYLNGFTNKGILLGSWIGRQGQGAQAWSNYWFSPRNRIQLNFRHQKVSQEFIPGGGTLTDLGVRGDYWLGSVGISAWVQHERWLFPVIQPNVSRNVTAAVQVSFEPQKLFTHSLTDAKETTSGVGGRP
;
A
#
# COMPACT_ATOMS: atom_id res chain seq x y z
N MET A 1 -11.27 16.58 30.12
CA MET A 1 -10.74 17.10 28.82
C MET A 1 -11.76 16.84 27.74
N THR A 2 -12.27 17.88 27.08
CA THR A 2 -13.42 17.80 26.18
C THR A 2 -13.00 17.50 24.73
N ARG A 3 -13.86 16.80 23.96
CA ARG A 3 -13.66 16.39 22.55
C ARG A 3 -13.14 17.48 21.60
N ARG A 4 -13.27 18.76 21.95
CA ARG A 4 -12.75 19.90 21.17
C ARG A 4 -11.24 20.13 21.32
N SER A 5 -10.57 19.62 22.37
CA SER A 5 -9.11 19.79 22.52
C SER A 5 -8.31 18.70 21.82
N LEU A 6 -8.85 17.49 21.68
CA LEU A 6 -8.15 16.36 21.02
C LEU A 6 -8.08 16.54 19.49
N ALA A 7 -9.14 17.08 18.87
CA ALA A 7 -9.15 17.43 17.44
C ALA A 7 -8.19 18.59 17.09
N LYS A 8 -7.98 19.52 18.03
CA LYS A 8 -7.00 20.60 17.87
C LYS A 8 -5.55 20.12 18.05
N PHE A 9 -5.34 19.12 18.91
CA PHE A 9 -4.01 18.51 19.11
C PHE A 9 -3.57 17.64 17.93
N LEU A 10 -4.49 16.86 17.35
CA LEU A 10 -4.22 16.04 16.15
C LEU A 10 -4.03 16.89 14.88
N GLY A 11 -4.75 18.02 14.75
CA GLY A 11 -4.54 18.98 13.67
C GLY A 11 -3.23 19.77 13.78
N ALA A 12 -2.77 20.08 14.99
CA ALA A 12 -1.49 20.77 15.22
C ALA A 12 -0.27 19.84 15.04
N ALA A 13 -0.40 18.54 15.36
CA ALA A 13 0.66 17.55 15.17
C ALA A 13 0.95 17.27 13.69
N LEU A 14 -0.05 17.34 12.80
CA LEU A 14 0.15 17.17 11.34
C LEU A 14 0.82 18.39 10.67
N LEU A 15 0.71 19.59 11.27
CA LEU A 15 1.29 20.82 10.75
C LEU A 15 2.74 21.05 11.21
N PHE A 16 3.19 20.38 12.27
CA PHE A 16 4.59 20.47 12.75
C PHE A 16 5.57 19.54 12.04
N SER A 17 5.09 18.57 11.25
CA SER A 17 5.90 17.59 10.52
C SER A 17 6.31 18.00 9.10
N ILE A 18 5.95 19.20 8.64
CA ILE A 18 6.31 19.70 7.28
C ILE A 18 7.44 20.76 7.33
N GLY A 19 7.93 21.16 8.51
CA GLY A 19 8.96 22.19 8.64
C GLY A 19 10.27 21.68 9.25
N LEU A 20 11.01 20.79 8.58
CA LEU A 20 12.36 20.40 9.03
C LEU A 20 13.20 19.76 7.92
N VAL A 21 13.50 20.48 6.83
CA VAL A 21 14.76 20.31 6.07
C VAL A 21 15.12 21.64 5.42
N SER A 22 16.18 22.28 5.93
CA SER A 22 17.18 23.14 5.24
C SER A 22 17.65 24.27 6.18
N ALA A 23 18.56 23.94 7.10
CA ALA A 23 19.35 24.92 7.82
C ALA A 23 20.81 24.43 7.93
N SER A 24 21.63 24.89 7.00
CA SER A 24 23.10 24.97 7.04
C SER A 24 23.51 25.77 5.80
N SER A 25 24.30 26.84 5.81
CA SER A 25 25.04 27.59 6.83
C SER A 25 25.37 28.93 6.17
N ALA A 26 25.48 29.98 6.98
CA ALA A 26 25.83 31.34 6.56
C ALA A 26 27.27 31.46 6.03
N GLN A 27 27.52 32.40 5.11
CA GLN A 27 28.63 33.35 5.26
C GLN A 27 28.41 34.64 4.42
N GLU A 28 28.84 35.75 5.02
CA GLU A 28 28.64 37.16 4.69
C GLU A 28 29.35 37.67 3.41
N GLN A 29 28.84 38.82 2.92
CA GLN A 29 29.52 40.01 2.35
C GLN A 29 28.73 40.52 1.13
N GLY A 30 28.41 41.79 0.94
CA GLY A 30 28.62 43.05 1.64
C GLY A 30 27.84 44.11 0.85
N ALA A 31 27.40 45.16 1.53
CA ALA A 31 26.68 46.27 0.92
C ALA A 31 27.58 47.12 0.00
N ALA A 32 27.02 47.65 -1.09
CA ALA A 32 27.42 48.94 -1.67
C ALA A 32 26.27 49.53 -2.52
N ALA A 33 26.00 50.81 -2.28
CA ALA A 33 24.95 51.62 -2.87
C ALA A 33 25.40 52.35 -4.16
N ALA A 34 24.43 53.02 -4.82
CA ALA A 34 24.49 54.02 -5.92
C ALA A 34 23.99 53.48 -7.26
N SER A 35 23.18 54.17 -8.09
CA SER A 35 22.61 55.52 -8.11
C SER A 35 21.58 55.55 -9.27
N GLN A 36 20.47 56.26 -9.08
CA GLN A 36 19.56 56.75 -10.14
C GLN A 36 20.30 57.79 -11.03
N PRO A 37 19.85 58.17 -12.26
CA PRO A 37 18.44 58.44 -12.60
C PRO A 37 17.95 58.21 -14.06
N GLY A 38 16.61 58.18 -14.19
CA GLY A 38 15.91 58.91 -15.26
C GLY A 38 15.24 58.10 -16.38
N GLY A 39 13.92 58.25 -16.54
CA GLY A 39 13.21 57.87 -17.77
C GLY A 39 11.73 57.48 -17.63
N ALA A 40 10.88 58.50 -17.53
CA ALA A 40 9.41 58.56 -17.59
C ALA A 40 8.58 57.34 -18.10
N ALA A 41 7.52 57.02 -17.34
CA ALA A 41 6.32 56.33 -17.83
C ALA A 41 5.08 57.21 -17.51
N PRO A 42 4.15 57.43 -18.45
CA PRO A 42 2.96 58.23 -18.19
C PRO A 42 1.88 57.40 -17.48
N THR A 43 1.33 58.01 -16.43
CA THR A 43 0.06 57.69 -15.77
C THR A 43 -1.12 57.80 -16.73
N TYR A 44 -2.07 56.87 -16.64
CA TYR A 44 -3.45 57.11 -17.06
C TYR A 44 -4.41 56.82 -15.92
N GLU A 45 -5.23 57.84 -15.67
CA GLU A 45 -6.21 57.99 -14.62
C GLU A 45 -7.40 57.04 -14.76
N SER A 46 -7.97 56.76 -13.59
CA SER A 46 -9.35 56.29 -13.42
C SER A 46 -10.35 57.23 -14.08
N SER A 47 -11.16 56.74 -15.00
CA SER A 47 -12.40 57.40 -15.42
C SER A 47 -13.61 56.54 -15.09
N SER A 48 -14.36 57.02 -14.10
CA SER A 48 -15.76 56.70 -13.87
C SER A 48 -16.61 57.14 -15.06
N LEU A 49 -17.43 56.24 -15.60
CA LEU A 49 -18.61 56.61 -16.37
C LEU A 49 -19.82 55.86 -15.82
N ALA A 50 -20.46 56.51 -14.85
CA ALA A 50 -21.87 56.33 -14.60
C ALA A 50 -22.63 56.99 -15.75
N GLY A 51 -23.34 56.20 -16.55
CA GLY A 51 -24.31 56.63 -17.53
C GLY A 51 -25.49 55.66 -17.50
N ALA A 52 -26.64 56.14 -17.02
CA ALA A 52 -27.82 55.35 -16.76
C ALA A 52 -28.49 54.83 -18.05
N ALA A 53 -28.90 53.56 -18.03
CA ALA A 53 -30.04 53.04 -18.79
C ALA A 53 -30.84 52.08 -17.88
N PRO A 54 -32.18 52.00 -18.01
CA PRO A 54 -33.07 51.55 -16.95
C PRO A 54 -33.34 50.04 -16.99
N GLY A 55 -33.42 49.42 -15.81
CA GLY A 55 -34.15 48.16 -15.59
C GLY A 55 -33.41 46.88 -15.95
N ALA A 56 -32.43 46.47 -15.12
CA ALA A 56 -31.94 45.08 -15.10
C ALA A 56 -31.57 44.61 -13.69
N ASN A 57 -32.36 44.99 -12.69
CA ASN A 57 -32.43 44.21 -11.46
C ASN A 57 -33.31 42.99 -11.74
N ALA A 58 -32.76 41.97 -12.40
CA ALA A 58 -33.42 40.69 -12.53
C ALA A 58 -33.48 40.03 -11.14
N VAL A 59 -34.57 40.29 -10.44
CA VAL A 59 -34.93 39.68 -9.16
C VAL A 59 -35.50 38.30 -9.45
N GLN A 60 -34.76 37.24 -9.17
CA GLN A 60 -35.29 35.87 -9.12
C GLN A 60 -35.31 35.36 -7.68
N LYS A 61 -36.39 34.64 -7.33
CA LYS A 61 -36.66 34.11 -5.98
C LYS A 61 -35.66 32.99 -5.66
N SER A 62 -35.17 32.93 -4.42
CA SER A 62 -34.55 31.70 -3.92
C SER A 62 -35.63 30.65 -3.61
N ALA A 63 -35.21 29.39 -3.48
CA ALA A 63 -36.05 28.26 -3.07
C ALA A 63 -36.77 28.47 -1.71
N GLU A 64 -36.35 29.45 -0.89
CA GLU A 64 -36.98 29.84 0.38
C GLU A 64 -37.86 31.09 0.29
N GLY A 65 -38.11 31.63 -0.91
CA GLY A 65 -39.02 32.76 -1.12
C GLY A 65 -38.49 34.13 -0.66
N LYS A 66 -37.24 34.23 -0.16
CA LYS A 66 -36.61 35.53 0.15
C LYS A 66 -35.95 36.13 -1.10
N ARG A 67 -36.26 37.41 -1.38
CA ARG A 67 -35.64 38.20 -2.45
C ARG A 67 -34.23 38.62 -2.04
N MET A 68 -33.20 37.96 -2.57
CA MET A 68 -31.81 38.43 -2.49
C MET A 68 -31.43 39.10 -3.81
N GLY A 69 -30.83 40.29 -3.74
CA GLY A 69 -30.20 40.91 -4.91
C GLY A 69 -28.95 40.14 -5.36
N LEU A 70 -28.49 40.38 -6.59
CA LEU A 70 -27.31 39.74 -7.20
C LEU A 70 -26.07 39.76 -6.29
N ILE A 71 -25.83 40.89 -5.60
CA ILE A 71 -24.72 41.04 -4.64
C ILE A 71 -24.87 40.07 -3.46
N GLY A 72 -26.09 39.93 -2.93
CA GLY A 72 -26.36 39.00 -1.83
C GLY A 72 -26.16 37.55 -2.25
N ARG A 73 -26.63 37.18 -3.46
CA ARG A 73 -26.45 35.85 -4.04
C ARG A 73 -24.96 35.50 -4.16
N PHE A 74 -24.19 36.36 -4.81
CA PHE A 74 -22.74 36.21 -4.95
C PHE A 74 -22.01 36.11 -3.60
N ALA A 75 -22.33 36.98 -2.64
CA ALA A 75 -21.72 36.93 -1.30
C ALA A 75 -22.07 35.63 -0.55
N GLY A 76 -23.29 35.12 -0.71
CA GLY A 76 -23.72 33.83 -0.16
C GLY A 76 -22.98 32.64 -0.78
N ASP A 77 -22.69 32.70 -2.08
CA ASP A 77 -21.92 31.66 -2.77
C ASP A 77 -20.45 31.65 -2.38
N GLN A 78 -19.83 32.82 -2.30
CA GLN A 78 -18.48 32.97 -1.76
C GLN A 78 -18.40 32.46 -0.32
N ARG A 79 -19.33 32.88 0.56
CA ARG A 79 -19.37 32.37 1.95
C ARG A 79 -19.49 30.86 1.99
N GLY A 80 -20.34 30.28 1.14
CA GLY A 80 -20.51 28.84 1.01
C GLY A 80 -19.22 28.12 0.59
N ALA A 81 -18.55 28.64 -0.43
CA ALA A 81 -17.33 28.07 -0.97
C ALA A 81 -16.20 28.11 0.07
N TRP A 82 -15.98 29.27 0.72
CA TRP A 82 -14.93 29.44 1.74
C TRP A 82 -15.21 28.71 3.05
N ALA A 83 -16.48 28.51 3.41
CA ALA A 83 -16.85 27.72 4.59
C ALA A 83 -16.91 26.20 4.31
N SER A 84 -16.84 25.77 3.05
CA SER A 84 -16.95 24.35 2.66
C SER A 84 -15.94 23.43 3.34
N PRO A 85 -14.66 23.81 3.61
CA PRO A 85 -13.73 22.93 4.31
C PRO A 85 -14.19 22.59 5.74
N GLY A 86 -14.97 23.46 6.39
CA GLY A 86 -15.53 23.21 7.72
C GLY A 86 -16.68 22.19 7.74
N HIS A 87 -17.16 21.76 6.57
CA HIS A 87 -18.28 20.81 6.42
C HIS A 87 -17.83 19.43 5.92
N VAL A 88 -16.53 19.21 5.75
CA VAL A 88 -15.96 17.93 5.29
C VAL A 88 -16.28 16.81 6.31
N ARG A 89 -16.85 15.72 5.82
CA ARG A 89 -17.17 14.52 6.61
C ARG A 89 -16.14 13.42 6.35
N PHE A 90 -16.09 12.42 7.23
CA PHE A 90 -15.21 11.26 7.03
C PHE A 90 -15.51 10.53 5.71
N SER A 91 -16.78 10.46 5.31
CA SER A 91 -17.18 9.90 4.02
C SER A 91 -16.52 10.63 2.83
N ASP A 92 -16.24 11.93 2.93
CA ASP A 92 -15.62 12.70 1.84
C ASP A 92 -14.15 12.34 1.63
N MET A 93 -13.53 11.63 2.58
CA MET A 93 -12.18 11.09 2.43
C MET A 93 -12.09 10.10 1.26
N ASP A 94 -13.19 9.43 0.91
CA ASP A 94 -13.26 8.47 -0.20
C ASP A 94 -12.76 9.04 -1.53
N TRP A 95 -12.94 10.34 -1.76
CA TRP A 95 -12.46 11.02 -2.96
C TRP A 95 -11.33 12.03 -2.66
N LEU A 96 -11.31 12.64 -1.47
CA LEU A 96 -10.28 13.61 -1.09
C LEU A 96 -8.89 12.97 -0.94
N VAL A 97 -8.79 11.77 -0.36
CA VAL A 97 -7.49 11.11 -0.18
C VAL A 97 -6.90 10.64 -1.51
N PRO A 98 -7.63 9.94 -2.40
CA PRO A 98 -7.13 9.62 -3.74
C PRO A 98 -6.74 10.88 -4.53
N LEU A 99 -7.58 11.93 -4.51
CA LEU A 99 -7.26 13.19 -5.17
C LEU A 99 -5.99 13.83 -4.61
N GLY A 100 -5.84 13.88 -3.29
CA GLY A 100 -4.66 14.40 -2.60
C GLY A 100 -3.40 13.61 -2.96
N GLY A 101 -3.50 12.28 -3.05
CA GLY A 101 -2.41 11.41 -3.51
C GLY A 101 -1.99 11.68 -4.95
N VAL A 102 -2.95 11.81 -5.87
CA VAL A 102 -2.67 12.19 -7.27
C VAL A 102 -2.04 13.58 -7.34
N ALA A 103 -2.58 14.56 -6.61
CA ALA A 103 -2.04 15.91 -6.56
C ALA A 103 -0.60 15.94 -6.04
N ALA A 104 -0.31 15.25 -4.94
CA ALA A 104 1.05 15.12 -4.39
C ALA A 104 2.01 14.47 -5.40
N GLY A 105 1.59 13.39 -6.07
CA GLY A 105 2.37 12.76 -7.13
C GLY A 105 2.67 13.71 -8.29
N LEU A 106 1.70 14.51 -8.72
CA LEU A 106 1.91 15.54 -9.73
C LEU A 106 2.87 16.62 -9.23
N PHE A 107 2.73 17.13 -8.00
CA PHE A 107 3.66 18.13 -7.45
C PHE A 107 5.13 17.65 -7.48
N VAL A 108 5.37 16.38 -7.16
CA VAL A 108 6.72 15.79 -7.24
C VAL A 108 7.19 15.64 -8.69
N ALA A 109 6.29 15.23 -9.60
CA ALA A 109 6.61 14.98 -11.01
C ALA A 109 6.65 16.25 -11.88
N ASP A 110 6.07 17.36 -11.42
CA ASP A 110 5.82 18.58 -12.18
C ASP A 110 7.08 19.13 -12.86
N ARG A 111 8.19 19.20 -12.13
CA ARG A 111 9.48 19.68 -12.66
C ARG A 111 9.99 18.76 -13.76
N GLN A 112 9.91 17.45 -13.55
CA GLN A 112 10.35 16.46 -14.54
C GLN A 112 9.46 16.52 -15.78
N PHE A 113 8.15 16.57 -15.61
CA PHE A 113 7.20 16.65 -16.72
C PHE A 113 7.44 17.91 -17.55
N SER A 114 7.54 19.08 -16.90
CA SER A 114 7.75 20.36 -17.56
C SER A 114 9.06 20.45 -18.34
N LYS A 115 10.12 19.76 -17.91
CA LYS A 115 11.40 19.69 -18.64
C LYS A 115 11.30 18.92 -19.97
N HIS A 116 10.41 17.95 -20.09
CA HIS A 116 10.23 17.13 -21.30
C HIS A 116 9.22 17.72 -22.30
N LEU A 117 8.59 18.86 -21.97
CA LEU A 117 7.69 19.55 -22.89
C LEU A 117 8.46 20.26 -24.01
N SER A 118 7.80 20.39 -25.16
CA SER A 118 8.35 21.09 -26.34
C SER A 118 8.78 22.51 -25.97
N GLN A 119 9.98 22.90 -26.43
CA GLN A 119 10.50 24.26 -26.29
C GLN A 119 10.27 25.10 -27.57
N SER A 120 9.65 24.53 -28.60
CA SER A 120 9.40 25.22 -29.86
C SER A 120 8.41 26.38 -29.66
N PRO A 121 8.78 27.63 -30.00
CA PRO A 121 7.89 28.78 -29.85
C PRO A 121 6.56 28.64 -30.61
N THR A 122 6.58 28.00 -31.78
CA THR A 122 5.37 27.78 -32.59
C THR A 122 4.43 26.79 -31.93
N THR A 123 4.96 25.70 -31.37
CA THR A 123 4.17 24.70 -30.63
C THR A 123 3.57 25.30 -29.37
N LEU A 124 4.36 26.06 -28.61
CA LEU A 124 3.89 26.73 -27.39
C LEU A 124 2.79 27.75 -27.70
N SER A 125 2.97 28.56 -28.75
CA SER A 125 1.99 29.53 -29.21
C SER A 125 0.69 28.86 -29.66
N HIS A 126 0.77 27.76 -30.42
CA HIS A 126 -0.40 27.02 -30.88
C HIS A 126 -1.25 26.51 -29.70
N TYR A 127 -0.63 25.86 -28.71
CA TYR A 127 -1.35 25.40 -27.51
C TYR A 127 -1.88 26.56 -26.66
N LYS A 128 -1.15 27.69 -26.57
CA LYS A 128 -1.64 28.89 -25.87
C LYS A 128 -2.90 29.43 -26.55
N THR A 129 -2.90 29.57 -27.87
CA THR A 129 -4.05 30.00 -28.66
C THR A 129 -5.21 29.03 -28.53
N LEU A 130 -4.96 27.72 -28.64
CA LEU A 130 -5.99 26.69 -28.48
C LEU A 130 -6.67 26.78 -27.10
N SER A 131 -5.90 26.97 -26.03
CA SER A 131 -6.47 27.12 -24.69
C SER A 131 -7.25 28.42 -24.49
N ASN A 132 -6.80 29.54 -25.08
CA ASN A 132 -7.52 30.82 -25.04
C ASN A 132 -8.85 30.72 -25.80
N VAL A 133 -8.81 30.19 -27.02
CA VAL A 133 -9.98 30.03 -27.89
C VAL A 133 -10.98 29.06 -27.26
N GLY A 134 -10.51 27.94 -26.71
CA GLY A 134 -11.38 26.97 -26.04
C GLY A 134 -12.10 27.55 -24.81
N ALA A 135 -11.38 28.30 -23.96
CA ALA A 135 -12.00 28.97 -22.81
C ALA A 135 -12.97 30.06 -23.25
N ALA A 136 -12.60 30.86 -24.25
CA ALA A 136 -13.46 31.89 -24.82
C ALA A 136 -14.70 31.29 -25.50
N ALA A 137 -14.59 30.12 -26.13
CA ALA A 137 -15.72 29.42 -26.73
C ALA A 137 -16.71 28.94 -25.66
N LEU A 138 -16.23 28.42 -24.52
CA LEU A 138 -17.11 28.03 -23.40
C LEU A 138 -17.83 29.25 -22.79
N ILE A 139 -17.09 30.31 -22.46
CA ILE A 139 -17.67 31.54 -21.92
C ILE A 139 -18.63 32.17 -22.94
N GLY A 140 -18.24 32.22 -24.21
CA GLY A 140 -19.06 32.72 -25.31
C GLY A 140 -20.31 31.89 -25.55
N ALA A 141 -20.26 30.57 -25.35
CA ALA A 141 -21.44 29.71 -25.38
C ALA A 141 -22.41 30.07 -24.26
N GLY A 142 -21.95 30.20 -23.01
CA GLY A 142 -22.79 30.62 -21.88
C GLY A 142 -23.42 32.01 -22.09
N ALA A 143 -22.60 32.99 -22.50
CA ALA A 143 -23.09 34.34 -22.81
C ALA A 143 -24.07 34.34 -23.99
N GLY A 144 -23.80 33.56 -25.04
CA GLY A 144 -24.68 33.41 -26.19
C GLY A 144 -26.02 32.79 -25.83
N MET A 145 -26.04 31.76 -24.98
CA MET A 145 -27.28 31.17 -24.46
C MET A 145 -28.10 32.20 -23.69
N TRP A 146 -27.45 32.98 -22.81
CA TRP A 146 -28.13 34.05 -22.07
C TRP A 146 -28.68 35.15 -22.99
N LEU A 147 -27.89 35.69 -23.93
CA LEU A 147 -28.32 36.76 -24.82
C LEU A 147 -29.41 36.32 -25.80
N LEU A 148 -29.27 35.12 -26.39
CA LEU A 148 -30.24 34.59 -27.36
C LEU A 148 -31.51 34.05 -26.70
N SER A 149 -31.53 33.90 -25.37
CA SER A 149 -32.71 33.46 -24.63
C SER A 149 -33.88 34.44 -24.73
N TYR A 150 -33.60 35.76 -24.71
CA TYR A 150 -34.61 36.82 -24.76
C TYR A 150 -35.42 36.82 -26.06
N PRO A 151 -34.80 36.87 -27.25
CA PRO A 151 -35.55 36.84 -28.50
C PRO A 151 -36.18 35.47 -28.79
N LYS A 152 -35.63 34.37 -28.25
CA LYS A 152 -36.17 33.02 -28.45
C LYS A 152 -37.18 32.57 -27.38
N HIS A 153 -37.45 33.42 -26.39
CA HIS A 153 -38.27 33.09 -25.23
C HIS A 153 -37.91 31.73 -24.58
N ASN A 154 -36.61 31.42 -24.51
CA ASN A 154 -36.12 30.14 -24.00
C ASN A 154 -35.55 30.31 -22.59
N GLU A 155 -36.36 29.98 -21.59
CA GLU A 155 -36.00 30.18 -20.18
C GLU A 155 -34.83 29.29 -19.74
N HIS A 156 -34.73 28.08 -20.29
CA HIS A 156 -33.62 27.15 -20.02
C HIS A 156 -32.27 27.70 -20.47
N TRP A 157 -32.23 28.35 -21.64
CA TRP A 157 -31.03 29.02 -22.15
C TRP A 157 -30.62 30.21 -21.29
N ARG A 158 -31.62 30.95 -20.77
CA ARG A 158 -31.41 32.09 -19.88
C ARG A 158 -30.76 31.63 -18.57
N GLU A 159 -31.29 30.58 -17.98
CA GLU A 159 -30.76 30.00 -16.75
C GLU A 159 -29.35 29.45 -16.95
N THR A 160 -29.15 28.59 -17.96
CA THR A 160 -27.85 27.97 -18.24
C THR A 160 -26.75 29.03 -18.39
N GLY A 161 -27.01 30.06 -19.18
CA GLY A 161 -26.03 31.12 -19.41
C GLY A 161 -25.74 31.96 -18.16
N PHE A 162 -26.76 32.21 -17.33
CA PHE A 162 -26.61 32.93 -16.07
C PHE A 162 -25.82 32.12 -15.04
N LEU A 163 -26.19 30.85 -14.80
CA LEU A 163 -25.49 29.96 -13.88
C LEU A 163 -24.04 29.69 -14.31
N ALA A 164 -23.79 29.54 -15.61
CA ALA A 164 -22.44 29.37 -16.14
C ALA A 164 -21.56 30.61 -15.89
N GLY A 165 -22.12 31.82 -16.10
CA GLY A 165 -21.43 33.07 -15.81
C GLY A 165 -21.16 33.26 -14.31
N GLU A 166 -22.13 32.94 -13.47
CA GLU A 166 -21.98 32.97 -12.01
C GLU A 166 -20.92 31.97 -11.53
N ALA A 167 -20.88 30.76 -12.08
CA ALA A 167 -19.87 29.75 -11.75
C ALA A 167 -18.46 30.14 -12.19
N ALA A 168 -18.32 30.69 -13.38
CA ALA A 168 -17.05 31.23 -13.85
C ALA A 168 -16.55 32.35 -12.93
N LEU A 169 -17.40 33.31 -12.58
CA LEU A 169 -17.01 34.43 -11.72
C LEU A 169 -16.62 33.96 -10.32
N ASN A 170 -17.43 33.09 -9.71
CA ASN A 170 -17.14 32.57 -8.36
C ASN A 170 -15.83 31.77 -8.32
N SER A 171 -15.56 30.95 -9.35
CA SER A 171 -14.33 30.17 -9.43
C SER A 171 -13.09 31.06 -9.62
N LEU A 172 -13.18 32.11 -10.45
CA LEU A 172 -12.09 33.05 -10.67
C LEU A 172 -11.71 33.83 -9.41
N VAL A 173 -12.69 34.25 -8.58
CA VAL A 173 -12.39 34.91 -7.29
C VAL A 173 -11.62 33.98 -6.35
N ALA A 174 -12.01 32.71 -6.28
CA ALA A 174 -11.29 31.72 -5.48
C ALA A 174 -9.86 31.49 -6.01
N VAL A 175 -9.69 31.35 -7.33
CA VAL A 175 -8.38 31.17 -7.96
C VAL A 175 -7.45 32.36 -7.73
N GLU A 176 -7.92 33.59 -7.95
CA GLU A 176 -7.08 34.79 -7.79
C GLU A 176 -6.67 34.98 -6.32
N SER A 177 -7.57 34.69 -5.38
CA SER A 177 -7.26 34.69 -3.94
C SER A 177 -6.14 33.69 -3.59
N LEU A 178 -6.22 32.48 -4.15
CA LEU A 178 -5.21 31.43 -3.94
C LEU A 178 -3.88 31.78 -4.61
N LYS A 179 -3.88 32.32 -5.83
CA LYS A 179 -2.66 32.76 -6.52
C LYS A 179 -1.94 33.86 -5.76
N TYR A 180 -2.68 34.86 -5.28
CA TYR A 180 -2.08 35.96 -4.51
C TYR A 180 -1.42 35.46 -3.22
N SER A 181 -2.00 34.42 -2.61
CA SER A 181 -1.53 33.83 -1.35
C SER A 181 -0.35 32.88 -1.55
N LEU A 182 -0.44 31.98 -2.54
CA LEU A 182 0.50 30.87 -2.75
C LEU A 182 1.64 31.21 -3.70
N ARG A 183 1.44 32.19 -4.59
CA ARG A 183 2.43 32.77 -5.51
C ARG A 183 3.41 31.77 -6.11
N ARG A 184 2.86 30.71 -6.70
CA ARG A 184 3.66 29.68 -7.36
C ARG A 184 4.21 30.19 -8.69
N GLU A 185 5.50 30.01 -8.93
CA GLU A 185 6.13 30.27 -10.23
C GLU A 185 5.52 29.40 -11.34
N ARG A 186 5.44 29.93 -12.56
CA ARG A 186 5.03 29.17 -13.75
C ARG A 186 6.18 28.30 -14.26
N PRO A 187 5.91 27.24 -15.05
CA PRO A 187 6.95 26.35 -15.58
C PRO A 187 8.06 27.03 -16.40
N PHE A 188 7.80 28.22 -16.97
CA PHE A 188 8.79 29.01 -17.72
C PHE A 188 9.54 30.05 -16.87
N GLN A 189 9.22 30.18 -15.58
CA GLN A 189 9.88 31.10 -14.64
C GLN A 189 10.93 30.35 -13.80
N GLY A 190 11.86 31.11 -13.21
CA GLY A 190 12.88 30.59 -12.30
C GLY A 190 13.72 29.48 -12.93
N ASP A 191 13.97 28.41 -12.17
CA ASP A 191 14.65 27.19 -12.64
C ASP A 191 13.68 26.15 -13.24
N GLY A 192 12.43 26.54 -13.48
CA GLY A 192 11.34 25.66 -13.87
C GLY A 192 10.89 24.70 -12.76
N GLY A 193 11.31 24.93 -11.51
CA GLY A 193 10.96 24.13 -10.33
C GLY A 193 9.57 24.39 -9.77
N GLY A 194 8.97 25.55 -10.09
CA GLY A 194 7.61 25.89 -9.64
C GLY A 194 7.54 26.17 -8.14
N HIS A 195 8.49 26.95 -7.63
CA HIS A 195 8.57 27.30 -6.20
C HIS A 195 7.35 28.12 -5.77
N PHE A 196 6.90 27.89 -4.54
CA PHE A 196 5.81 28.65 -3.93
C PHE A 196 6.33 29.91 -3.23
N PHE A 197 5.41 30.84 -2.98
CA PHE A 197 5.63 32.09 -2.24
C PHE A 197 6.66 33.03 -2.88
N GLN A 198 6.82 32.97 -4.20
CA GLN A 198 7.77 33.80 -4.94
C GLN A 198 7.14 35.11 -5.43
N SER A 199 7.93 36.17 -5.48
CA SER A 199 7.45 37.46 -6.01
C SER A 199 7.12 37.32 -7.50
N GLY A 200 5.88 37.65 -7.89
CA GLY A 200 5.42 37.55 -9.29
C GLY A 200 4.92 36.17 -9.73
N GLY A 201 4.86 35.17 -8.83
CA GLY A 201 4.28 33.86 -9.11
C GLY A 201 2.75 33.90 -9.26
N THR A 202 2.22 33.32 -10.33
CA THR A 202 0.77 33.33 -10.67
C THR A 202 0.27 32.00 -11.26
N SER A 203 0.96 30.89 -10.98
CA SER A 203 0.68 29.59 -11.60
C SER A 203 -0.45 28.81 -10.92
N PHE A 204 -0.50 28.79 -9.58
CA PHE A 204 -1.36 27.87 -8.84
C PHE A 204 -2.56 28.58 -8.18
N PRO A 205 -3.79 28.05 -8.35
CA PRO A 205 -4.23 27.06 -9.34
C PRO A 205 -4.49 27.70 -10.72
N SER A 206 -4.74 26.89 -11.75
CA SER A 206 -4.99 27.41 -13.11
C SER A 206 -6.36 28.08 -13.26
N GLU A 207 -6.36 29.36 -13.63
CA GLU A 207 -7.58 30.15 -13.89
C GLU A 207 -8.35 29.65 -15.11
N HIS A 208 -7.63 29.26 -16.17
CA HIS A 208 -8.24 28.76 -17.39
C HIS A 208 -8.91 27.40 -17.18
N ALA A 209 -8.30 26.53 -16.37
CA ALA A 209 -8.91 25.26 -16.00
C ALA A 209 -10.17 25.49 -15.14
N ALA A 210 -10.08 26.31 -14.08
CA ALA A 210 -11.21 26.59 -13.20
C ALA A 210 -12.41 27.20 -13.94
N ALA A 211 -12.19 28.22 -14.76
CA ALA A 211 -13.24 28.84 -15.54
C ALA A 211 -13.86 27.85 -16.55
N ALA A 212 -13.04 27.13 -17.31
CA ALA A 212 -13.53 26.18 -18.31
C ALA A 212 -14.35 25.04 -17.68
N TRP A 213 -13.85 24.43 -16.59
CA TRP A 213 -14.54 23.36 -15.89
C TRP A 213 -15.82 23.85 -15.20
N SER A 214 -15.83 25.08 -14.67
CA SER A 214 -17.05 25.64 -14.08
C SER A 214 -18.19 25.83 -15.09
N VAL A 215 -17.87 26.40 -16.27
CA VAL A 215 -18.85 26.60 -17.34
C VAL A 215 -19.29 25.27 -17.96
N ALA A 216 -18.33 24.38 -18.25
CA ALA A 216 -18.62 23.06 -18.80
C ALA A 216 -19.49 22.23 -17.85
N GLY A 217 -19.21 22.30 -16.55
CA GLY A 217 -19.98 21.61 -15.52
C GLY A 217 -21.45 22.02 -15.50
N VAL A 218 -21.74 23.33 -15.53
CA VAL A 218 -23.13 23.84 -15.60
C VAL A 218 -23.81 23.37 -16.89
N ILE A 219 -23.19 23.57 -18.06
CA ILE A 219 -23.77 23.17 -19.36
C ILE A 219 -24.06 21.67 -19.40
N ALA A 220 -23.14 20.85 -18.89
CA ALA A 220 -23.24 19.40 -18.87
C ALA A 220 -24.41 18.88 -18.01
N HIS A 221 -24.85 19.64 -17.00
CA HIS A 221 -25.93 19.26 -16.10
C HIS A 221 -27.27 19.92 -16.47
N GLU A 222 -27.25 21.12 -17.03
CA GLU A 222 -28.43 21.72 -17.67
C GLU A 222 -28.89 20.93 -18.90
N TYR A 223 -27.96 20.28 -19.60
CA TYR A 223 -28.24 19.43 -20.76
C TYR A 223 -27.60 18.05 -20.59
N PRO A 224 -28.23 17.13 -19.84
CA PRO A 224 -27.60 15.90 -19.36
C PRO A 224 -27.38 14.80 -20.42
N GLY A 225 -27.45 15.12 -21.72
CA GLY A 225 -27.19 14.17 -22.80
C GLY A 225 -25.73 13.74 -22.89
N THR A 226 -25.48 12.45 -23.19
CA THR A 226 -24.13 11.86 -23.26
C THR A 226 -23.19 12.64 -24.17
N LEU A 227 -23.68 13.08 -25.34
CA LEU A 227 -22.91 13.88 -26.29
C LEU A 227 -22.56 15.26 -25.72
N THR A 228 -23.51 15.95 -25.08
CA THR A 228 -23.27 17.28 -24.49
C THR A 228 -22.24 17.21 -23.37
N LYS A 229 -22.38 16.23 -22.47
CA LYS A 229 -21.39 15.99 -21.40
C LYS A 229 -20.00 15.72 -21.97
N PHE A 230 -19.92 14.86 -22.99
CA PHE A 230 -18.67 14.55 -23.67
C PHE A 230 -18.03 15.78 -24.31
N LEU A 231 -18.81 16.61 -25.01
CA LEU A 231 -18.31 17.82 -25.67
C LEU A 231 -17.89 18.89 -24.66
N ALA A 232 -18.71 19.15 -23.63
CA ALA A 232 -18.44 20.18 -22.62
C ALA A 232 -17.18 19.84 -21.81
N TYR A 233 -17.14 18.65 -21.20
CA TYR A 233 -15.97 18.20 -20.44
C TYR A 233 -14.76 17.91 -21.33
N GLY A 234 -14.97 17.47 -22.57
CA GLY A 234 -13.91 17.28 -23.55
C GLY A 234 -13.21 18.60 -23.91
N LEU A 235 -13.98 19.67 -24.12
CA LEU A 235 -13.44 21.00 -24.37
C LEU A 235 -12.72 21.58 -23.15
N ALA A 236 -13.29 21.44 -21.95
CA ALA A 236 -12.62 21.86 -20.70
C ALA A 236 -11.30 21.11 -20.45
N SER A 237 -11.27 19.81 -20.77
CA SER A 237 -10.07 18.98 -20.72
C SER A 237 -9.03 19.44 -21.75
N ALA A 238 -9.45 19.75 -22.99
CA ALA A 238 -8.57 20.28 -24.03
C ALA A 238 -7.94 21.62 -23.64
N VAL A 239 -8.69 22.52 -22.99
CA VAL A 239 -8.16 23.78 -22.44
C VAL A 239 -7.10 23.50 -21.37
N SER A 240 -7.40 22.61 -20.42
CA SER A 240 -6.52 22.27 -19.30
C SER A 240 -5.22 21.62 -19.79
N TYR A 241 -5.32 20.65 -20.69
CA TYR A 241 -4.17 20.00 -21.33
C TYR A 241 -3.32 20.99 -22.13
N SER A 242 -3.96 21.89 -22.88
CA SER A 242 -3.26 22.91 -23.68
C SER A 242 -2.50 23.90 -22.80
N ARG A 243 -2.99 24.22 -21.60
CA ARG A 243 -2.26 25.05 -20.62
C ARG A 243 -1.00 24.39 -20.09
N VAL A 244 -1.05 23.08 -19.87
CA VAL A 244 0.13 22.30 -19.50
C VAL A 244 1.13 22.26 -20.67
N ARG A 245 0.68 21.93 -21.88
CA ARG A 245 1.54 21.83 -23.08
C ARG A 245 2.16 23.16 -23.51
N SER A 246 1.49 24.28 -23.23
CA SER A 246 2.03 25.64 -23.46
C SER A 246 2.92 26.15 -22.32
N ARG A 247 3.25 25.29 -21.34
CA ARG A 247 4.07 25.60 -20.15
C ARG A 247 3.50 26.73 -19.29
N GLN A 248 2.21 27.04 -19.43
CA GLN A 248 1.55 28.11 -18.67
C GLN A 248 1.24 27.68 -17.23
N HIS A 249 1.03 26.39 -17.03
CA HIS A 249 0.70 25.77 -15.76
C HIS A 249 1.36 24.40 -15.65
N PHE A 250 1.68 23.99 -14.44
CA PHE A 250 2.06 22.62 -14.15
C PHE A 250 0.84 21.68 -14.22
N PRO A 251 1.03 20.37 -14.45
CA PRO A 251 -0.03 19.37 -14.35
C PRO A 251 -0.86 19.47 -13.06
N SER A 252 -0.22 19.68 -11.90
CA SER A 252 -0.93 19.86 -10.63
C SER A 252 -1.79 21.14 -10.56
N ASP A 253 -1.31 22.26 -11.12
CA ASP A 253 -2.07 23.51 -11.20
C ASP A 253 -3.36 23.33 -12.03
N ALA A 254 -3.25 22.58 -13.13
CA ALA A 254 -4.38 22.27 -14.01
C ALA A 254 -5.38 21.34 -13.31
N LEU A 255 -4.92 20.26 -12.66
CA LEU A 255 -5.78 19.34 -11.91
C LEU A 255 -6.57 20.05 -10.81
N ILE A 256 -5.89 20.82 -9.94
CA ILE A 256 -6.55 21.51 -8.84
C ILE A 256 -7.49 22.62 -9.36
N GLY A 257 -7.09 23.31 -10.43
CA GLY A 257 -7.97 24.28 -11.10
C GLY A 257 -9.25 23.63 -11.63
N SER A 258 -9.13 22.49 -12.31
CA SER A 258 -10.28 21.73 -12.82
C SER A 258 -11.23 21.29 -11.71
N VAL A 259 -10.72 20.70 -10.64
CA VAL A 259 -11.54 20.25 -9.50
C VAL A 259 -12.23 21.42 -8.80
N LEU A 260 -11.52 22.53 -8.60
CA LEU A 260 -12.10 23.74 -8.00
C LEU A 260 -13.24 24.27 -8.87
N GLY A 261 -13.04 24.34 -10.19
CA GLY A 261 -14.07 24.78 -11.13
C GLY A 261 -15.32 23.91 -11.09
N ASP A 262 -15.16 22.58 -11.11
CA ASP A 262 -16.27 21.63 -11.06
C ASP A 262 -17.03 21.67 -9.73
N LEU A 263 -16.33 21.80 -8.60
CA LEU A 263 -16.95 21.96 -7.27
C LEU A 263 -17.74 23.27 -7.15
N VAL A 264 -17.25 24.37 -7.72
CA VAL A 264 -17.97 25.65 -7.76
C VAL A 264 -19.22 25.55 -8.65
N ALA A 265 -19.12 24.92 -9.82
CA ALA A 265 -20.27 24.66 -10.67
C ALA A 265 -21.32 23.81 -9.97
N GLN A 266 -20.90 22.73 -9.32
CA GLN A 266 -21.77 21.89 -8.51
C GLN A 266 -22.50 22.70 -7.44
N GLN A 267 -21.78 23.53 -6.69
CA GLN A 267 -22.35 24.33 -5.60
C GLN A 267 -23.42 25.29 -6.13
N ILE A 268 -23.15 25.96 -7.24
CA ILE A 268 -24.06 26.94 -7.85
C ILE A 268 -25.27 26.26 -8.47
N TYR A 269 -25.05 25.20 -9.25
CA TYR A 269 -26.12 24.40 -9.84
C TYR A 269 -27.06 23.85 -8.75
N ARG A 270 -26.52 23.19 -7.70
CA ARG A 270 -27.35 22.63 -6.61
C ARG A 270 -28.14 23.68 -5.81
N ARG A 271 -27.69 24.93 -5.76
CA ARG A 271 -28.36 25.99 -4.97
C ARG A 271 -29.40 26.75 -5.75
N HIS A 272 -29.16 26.95 -7.04
CA HIS A 272 -29.87 27.96 -7.81
C HIS A 272 -30.53 27.43 -9.08
N HIS A 273 -30.27 26.18 -9.48
CA HIS A 273 -30.96 25.56 -10.60
C HIS A 273 -32.45 25.41 -10.32
N ASP A 274 -33.28 25.76 -11.30
CA ASP A 274 -34.72 25.60 -11.32
C ASP A 274 -35.11 24.21 -11.86
N PRO A 275 -35.59 23.29 -11.00
CA PRO A 275 -35.93 21.94 -11.44
C PRO A 275 -37.08 21.90 -12.46
N GLU A 276 -37.88 22.96 -12.59
CA GLU A 276 -38.99 23.02 -13.56
C GLU A 276 -38.51 23.19 -15.01
N LEU A 277 -37.27 23.67 -15.21
CA LEU A 277 -36.71 23.94 -16.54
C LEU A 277 -35.99 22.73 -17.18
N GLY A 278 -35.87 21.62 -16.46
CA GLY A 278 -35.23 20.38 -16.92
C GLY A 278 -33.87 20.18 -16.25
N GLY A 279 -32.89 19.59 -16.96
CA GLY A 279 -31.58 19.30 -16.37
C GLY A 279 -31.48 17.93 -15.68
N GLY A 280 -30.30 17.60 -15.17
CA GLY A 280 -30.00 16.31 -14.57
C GLY A 280 -29.48 16.44 -13.15
N GLU A 281 -29.73 15.43 -12.31
CA GLU A 281 -29.16 15.39 -10.97
C GLU A 281 -27.62 15.48 -11.00
N TRP A 282 -27.07 16.41 -10.20
CA TRP A 282 -25.64 16.52 -10.02
C TRP A 282 -25.18 15.56 -8.91
N ARG A 283 -24.64 14.40 -9.30
CA ARG A 283 -24.00 13.48 -8.37
C ARG A 283 -22.66 14.06 -7.90
N SER A 284 -22.42 14.13 -6.59
CA SER A 284 -21.13 14.59 -6.06
C SER A 284 -19.99 13.66 -6.44
N ILE A 285 -18.75 14.17 -6.44
CA ILE A 285 -17.56 13.32 -6.65
C ILE A 285 -17.57 12.15 -5.67
N GLY A 286 -17.97 12.39 -4.41
CA GLY A 286 -18.17 11.34 -3.41
C GLY A 286 -19.23 10.31 -3.81
N GLU A 287 -20.41 10.73 -4.29
CA GLU A 287 -21.46 9.82 -4.77
C GLU A 287 -21.02 9.04 -6.03
N ILE A 288 -20.28 9.65 -6.94
CA ILE A 288 -19.73 8.99 -8.13
C ILE A 288 -18.70 7.94 -7.72
N VAL A 289 -17.79 8.29 -6.80
CA VAL A 289 -16.75 7.38 -6.29
C VAL A 289 -17.38 6.24 -5.49
N ARG A 290 -18.41 6.51 -4.69
CA ARG A 290 -19.14 5.49 -3.90
C ARG A 290 -20.03 4.59 -4.76
N GLY A 291 -20.55 5.11 -5.88
CA GLY A 291 -21.57 4.44 -6.68
C GLY A 291 -22.86 4.19 -5.89
N ASP A 292 -23.74 3.31 -6.40
CA ASP A 292 -25.00 2.94 -5.72
C ASP A 292 -24.78 1.90 -4.57
N GLY A 293 -23.52 1.64 -4.18
CA GLY A 293 -23.11 0.40 -3.51
C GLY A 293 -22.29 0.55 -2.23
N GLU A 294 -22.69 1.41 -1.28
CA GLU A 294 -22.16 1.35 0.10
C GLU A 294 -22.45 -0.03 0.75
N ARG A 295 -23.49 -0.73 0.27
CA ARG A 295 -23.93 -2.07 0.72
C ARG A 295 -23.18 -3.24 0.11
N ASN A 296 -22.30 -3.01 -0.88
CA ASN A 296 -21.58 -4.12 -1.51
C ASN A 296 -20.40 -4.56 -0.59
N PRO A 297 -20.34 -5.82 -0.13
CA PRO A 297 -19.19 -6.34 0.62
C PRO A 297 -17.86 -6.14 -0.11
N ALA A 298 -17.87 -6.11 -1.44
CA ALA A 298 -16.70 -5.84 -2.27
C ALA A 298 -16.09 -4.44 -2.07
N ASN A 299 -16.85 -3.51 -1.48
CA ASN A 299 -16.44 -2.14 -1.18
C ASN A 299 -16.23 -1.91 0.33
N GLN A 300 -16.20 -2.96 1.16
CA GLN A 300 -16.00 -2.80 2.61
C GLN A 300 -14.55 -3.02 3.00
N GLY A 301 -13.96 -2.09 3.76
CA GLY A 301 -12.62 -2.23 4.30
C GLY A 301 -12.55 -3.41 5.26
N SER A 302 -11.59 -4.32 5.05
CA SER A 302 -11.37 -5.49 5.90
C SER A 302 -9.91 -5.56 6.31
N PRO A 303 -9.57 -5.78 7.59
CA PRO A 303 -8.18 -5.96 7.98
C PRO A 303 -7.66 -7.32 7.48
N TYR A 304 -6.34 -7.39 7.33
CA TYR A 304 -5.59 -8.64 7.12
C TYR A 304 -5.52 -9.46 8.41
N VAL A 305 -5.66 -10.77 8.29
CA VAL A 305 -5.42 -11.73 9.38
C VAL A 305 -3.91 -11.90 9.58
N SER A 306 -3.42 -11.68 10.81
CA SER A 306 -2.01 -11.78 11.14
C SER A 306 -1.43 -13.16 10.85
N LEU A 307 -0.20 -13.23 10.31
CA LEU A 307 0.41 -14.47 9.82
C LEU A 307 0.57 -15.57 10.89
N ASP A 308 0.69 -15.20 12.15
CA ASP A 308 0.78 -16.09 13.31
C ASP A 308 -0.58 -16.53 13.89
N SER A 309 -1.69 -16.12 13.27
CA SER A 309 -3.04 -16.47 13.72
C SER A 309 -3.33 -17.97 13.57
N TRP A 310 -4.05 -18.53 14.56
CA TRP A 310 -4.57 -19.91 14.55
C TRP A 310 -5.52 -20.19 13.37
N ILE A 311 -6.04 -19.14 12.75
CA ILE A 311 -6.93 -19.18 11.59
C ILE A 311 -6.27 -19.86 10.39
N TYR A 312 -4.97 -19.62 10.13
CA TYR A 312 -4.28 -20.22 8.98
C TYR A 312 -4.16 -21.75 9.08
N PRO A 313 -3.64 -22.34 10.18
CA PRO A 313 -3.66 -23.79 10.37
C PRO A 313 -5.06 -24.41 10.25
N ALA A 314 -6.09 -23.73 10.75
CA ALA A 314 -7.47 -24.19 10.69
C ALA A 314 -8.02 -24.22 9.25
N LEU A 315 -7.83 -23.12 8.50
CA LEU A 315 -8.25 -23.02 7.10
C LEU A 315 -7.44 -23.98 6.20
N ASP A 316 -6.12 -24.10 6.41
CA ASP A 316 -5.27 -25.04 5.66
C ASP A 316 -5.75 -26.50 5.82
N ARG A 317 -6.21 -26.86 7.01
CA ARG A 317 -6.76 -28.19 7.27
C ARG A 317 -8.09 -28.39 6.54
N LEU A 318 -8.97 -27.39 6.51
CA LEU A 318 -10.21 -27.45 5.71
C LEU A 318 -9.94 -27.53 4.20
N ILE A 319 -8.94 -26.80 3.70
CA ILE A 319 -8.49 -26.86 2.30
C ILE A 319 -7.97 -28.26 1.95
N ALA A 320 -7.11 -28.82 2.81
CA ALA A 320 -6.52 -30.14 2.62
C ALA A 320 -7.53 -31.29 2.75
N LEU A 321 -8.59 -31.11 3.56
CA LEU A 321 -9.70 -32.05 3.66
C LEU A 321 -10.66 -32.01 2.46
N GLY A 322 -10.51 -31.03 1.57
CA GLY A 322 -11.35 -30.86 0.39
C GLY A 322 -12.68 -30.16 0.68
N VAL A 323 -12.78 -29.44 1.80
CA VAL A 323 -13.98 -28.66 2.13
C VAL A 323 -13.90 -27.28 1.49
N ILE A 324 -12.71 -26.68 1.46
CA ILE A 324 -12.44 -25.41 0.78
C ILE A 324 -11.58 -25.69 -0.47
N ASP A 325 -12.03 -25.20 -1.62
CA ASP A 325 -11.33 -25.28 -2.91
C ASP A 325 -10.86 -23.92 -3.41
N GLY A 326 -11.45 -22.81 -2.95
CA GLY A 326 -11.13 -21.45 -3.42
C GLY A 326 -9.98 -20.74 -2.72
N GLY A 327 -9.25 -21.37 -1.79
CA GLY A 327 -8.26 -20.71 -0.93
C GLY A 327 -6.85 -20.64 -1.52
N PHE A 328 -6.35 -19.43 -1.81
CA PHE A 328 -5.01 -19.19 -2.37
C PHE A 328 -3.90 -19.25 -1.32
N SER A 329 -3.33 -20.43 -1.11
CA SER A 329 -2.36 -20.71 -0.03
C SER A 329 -1.02 -20.03 -0.25
N GLY A 330 -0.64 -19.77 -1.50
CA GLY A 330 0.61 -19.11 -1.86
C GLY A 330 0.64 -17.59 -1.63
N MET A 331 -0.47 -16.97 -1.20
CA MET A 331 -0.60 -15.52 -1.08
C MET A 331 -1.22 -15.11 0.26
N ARG A 332 -0.38 -14.76 1.24
CA ARG A 332 -0.80 -14.29 2.57
C ARG A 332 -0.14 -12.94 2.91
N PRO A 333 -0.77 -12.12 3.77
CA PRO A 333 -1.98 -12.42 4.53
C PRO A 333 -3.30 -12.31 3.73
N TRP A 334 -4.32 -13.04 4.18
CA TRP A 334 -5.72 -12.92 3.71
C TRP A 334 -6.46 -11.86 4.51
N THR A 335 -7.43 -11.18 3.89
CA THR A 335 -8.35 -10.32 4.63
C THR A 335 -9.35 -11.16 5.41
N ARG A 336 -9.89 -10.62 6.51
CA ARG A 336 -11.00 -11.24 7.23
C ARG A 336 -12.21 -11.52 6.32
N SER A 337 -12.51 -10.62 5.38
CA SER A 337 -13.57 -10.81 4.38
C SER A 337 -13.31 -11.98 3.42
N GLU A 338 -12.06 -12.22 3.02
CA GLU A 338 -11.72 -13.38 2.19
C GLU A 338 -11.82 -14.68 3.00
N CYS A 339 -11.41 -14.67 4.27
CA CYS A 339 -11.62 -15.80 5.17
C CYS A 339 -13.12 -16.12 5.33
N ALA A 340 -13.96 -15.10 5.51
CA ALA A 340 -15.41 -15.26 5.59
C ALA A 340 -16.01 -15.83 4.29
N ARG A 341 -15.54 -15.39 3.11
CA ARG A 341 -15.93 -15.95 1.81
C ARG A 341 -15.56 -17.44 1.71
N LEU A 342 -14.35 -17.81 2.14
CA LEU A 342 -13.90 -19.21 2.16
C LEU A 342 -14.73 -20.06 3.12
N LEU A 343 -15.22 -19.49 4.22
CA LEU A 343 -16.14 -20.17 5.14
C LEU A 343 -17.53 -20.34 4.54
N GLY A 344 -18.05 -19.34 3.79
CA GLY A 344 -19.29 -19.50 3.03
C GLY A 344 -19.20 -20.70 2.08
N GLU A 345 -18.10 -20.81 1.33
CA GLU A 345 -17.82 -21.98 0.47
C GLU A 345 -17.77 -23.30 1.26
N ALA A 346 -17.14 -23.29 2.44
CA ALA A 346 -17.05 -24.47 3.28
C ALA A 346 -18.44 -24.92 3.78
N GLY A 347 -19.30 -23.98 4.18
CA GLY A 347 -20.65 -24.25 4.64
C GLY A 347 -21.50 -24.91 3.56
N GLU A 348 -21.53 -24.31 2.35
CA GLU A 348 -22.23 -24.87 1.18
C GLU A 348 -21.80 -26.31 0.90
N LYS A 349 -20.48 -26.58 0.87
CA LYS A 349 -19.96 -27.95 0.64
C LYS A 349 -20.30 -28.94 1.76
N MET A 350 -20.31 -28.49 3.01
CA MET A 350 -20.66 -29.36 4.13
C MET A 350 -22.13 -29.75 4.09
N ASP A 351 -23.01 -28.80 3.78
CA ASP A 351 -24.46 -29.00 3.72
C ASP A 351 -24.87 -29.85 2.50
N GLU A 352 -24.27 -29.60 1.33
CA GLU A 352 -24.62 -30.30 0.09
C GLU A 352 -23.97 -31.68 -0.07
N GLU A 353 -22.70 -31.83 0.34
CA GLU A 353 -21.91 -33.05 0.07
C GLU A 353 -21.57 -33.86 1.33
N GLY A 354 -21.96 -33.42 2.54
CA GLY A 354 -21.53 -34.04 3.79
C GLY A 354 -20.00 -34.07 3.95
N ALA A 355 -19.31 -33.06 3.41
CA ALA A 355 -17.86 -33.05 3.26
C ALA A 355 -17.10 -32.89 4.60
N GLY A 356 -15.88 -33.46 4.69
CA GLY A 356 -14.93 -33.19 5.77
C GLY A 356 -15.09 -34.01 7.07
N GLY A 357 -16.30 -34.42 7.43
CA GLY A 357 -16.60 -35.19 8.66
C GLY A 357 -16.51 -34.38 9.95
N ALA A 358 -16.69 -35.05 11.10
CA ALA A 358 -16.88 -34.38 12.40
C ALA A 358 -15.76 -33.43 12.84
N GLU A 359 -14.50 -33.71 12.47
CA GLU A 359 -13.39 -32.81 12.80
C GLU A 359 -13.40 -31.54 11.94
N ALA A 360 -13.79 -31.63 10.66
CA ALA A 360 -13.95 -30.44 9.81
C ALA A 360 -15.08 -29.55 10.33
N GLU A 361 -16.21 -30.15 10.72
CA GLU A 361 -17.37 -29.43 11.23
C GLU A 361 -17.04 -28.65 12.52
N LYS A 362 -16.24 -29.22 13.43
CA LYS A 362 -15.74 -28.51 14.62
C LYS A 362 -14.88 -27.30 14.25
N ILE A 363 -14.00 -27.45 13.26
CA ILE A 363 -13.16 -26.35 12.77
C ILE A 363 -14.04 -25.26 12.16
N PHE A 364 -14.99 -25.64 11.30
CA PHE A 364 -15.94 -24.72 10.67
C PHE A 364 -16.74 -23.93 11.68
N ARG A 365 -17.37 -24.60 12.68
CA ARG A 365 -18.17 -23.91 13.71
C ARG A 365 -17.37 -22.88 14.50
N LEU A 366 -16.11 -23.20 14.84
CA LEU A 366 -15.26 -22.26 15.58
C LEU A 366 -14.84 -21.06 14.71
N LEU A 367 -14.51 -21.29 13.44
CA LEU A 367 -14.20 -20.22 12.51
C LEU A 367 -15.44 -19.36 12.20
N ALA A 368 -16.61 -19.98 12.03
CA ALA A 368 -17.88 -19.26 11.84
C ALA A 368 -18.21 -18.35 13.04
N THR A 369 -17.83 -18.76 14.26
CA THR A 369 -17.94 -17.90 15.45
C THR A 369 -16.96 -16.73 15.39
N GLU A 370 -15.70 -16.96 14.99
CA GLU A 370 -14.68 -15.90 14.87
C GLU A 370 -15.01 -14.87 13.77
N PHE A 371 -15.68 -15.31 12.71
CA PHE A 371 -16.04 -14.49 11.55
C PHE A 371 -17.54 -14.15 11.49
N HIS A 372 -18.26 -14.33 12.59
CA HIS A 372 -19.72 -14.14 12.64
C HIS A 372 -20.12 -12.75 12.14
N ASP A 373 -19.39 -11.70 12.53
CA ASP A 373 -19.67 -10.32 12.12
C ASP A 373 -19.42 -10.05 10.62
N GLU A 374 -18.54 -10.85 9.99
CA GLU A 374 -18.26 -10.80 8.55
C GLU A 374 -19.22 -11.67 7.74
N VAL A 375 -19.68 -12.80 8.30
CA VAL A 375 -20.59 -13.76 7.64
C VAL A 375 -22.06 -13.34 7.78
N GLU A 376 -22.49 -12.94 8.98
CA GLU A 376 -23.88 -12.57 9.29
C GLU A 376 -24.14 -11.05 9.22
N GLY A 377 -23.09 -10.24 9.07
CA GLY A 377 -23.07 -8.80 9.35
C GLY A 377 -24.36 -8.05 8.97
N PRO A 378 -25.05 -7.39 9.93
CA PRO A 378 -26.36 -6.75 9.71
C PRO A 378 -26.30 -5.64 8.65
N PRO A 379 -27.44 -5.30 8.01
CA PRO A 379 -27.52 -4.27 6.97
C PRO A 379 -27.17 -2.90 7.57
N GLY A 380 -25.93 -2.47 7.40
CA GLY A 380 -25.38 -1.24 7.96
C GLY A 380 -24.09 -0.83 7.29
N ALA A 381 -24.11 -0.84 5.96
CA ALA A 381 -23.15 -0.17 5.10
C ALA A 381 -22.76 1.20 5.66
N GLY A 382 -21.49 1.39 5.98
CA GLY A 382 -20.97 2.69 6.45
C GLY A 382 -20.84 2.87 7.96
N ASN A 383 -21.26 1.92 8.79
CA ASN A 383 -21.05 2.04 10.25
C ASN A 383 -19.60 1.77 10.64
N PHE A 384 -19.11 2.55 11.61
CA PHE A 384 -17.81 2.32 12.23
C PHE A 384 -17.85 1.00 12.99
N ARG A 385 -16.85 0.15 12.74
CA ARG A 385 -16.58 -1.10 13.46
C ARG A 385 -15.15 -1.04 14.00
N GLY A 386 -14.91 -1.59 15.18
CA GLY A 386 -13.55 -1.76 15.67
C GLY A 386 -13.45 -2.86 16.71
N ARG A 387 -12.29 -3.51 16.78
CA ARG A 387 -12.02 -4.61 17.70
C ARG A 387 -10.58 -4.53 18.17
N VAL A 388 -10.36 -4.75 19.46
CA VAL A 388 -9.06 -5.20 19.97
C VAL A 388 -9.00 -6.68 19.68
N GLU A 389 -8.07 -7.13 18.84
CA GLU A 389 -8.00 -8.53 18.44
C GLU A 389 -7.28 -9.36 19.50
N SER A 390 -6.13 -8.88 19.97
CA SER A 390 -5.34 -9.62 20.94
C SER A 390 -4.53 -8.70 21.84
N VAL A 391 -4.26 -9.17 23.05
CA VAL A 391 -3.22 -8.68 23.95
C VAL A 391 -2.44 -9.91 24.41
N TYR A 392 -1.11 -9.84 24.40
CA TYR A 392 -0.29 -10.96 24.84
C TYR A 392 0.96 -10.51 25.58
N ALA A 393 1.47 -11.40 26.42
CA ALA A 393 2.77 -11.30 27.05
C ALA A 393 3.53 -12.61 26.84
N ARG A 394 4.74 -12.53 26.31
CA ARG A 394 5.62 -13.67 26.03
C ARG A 394 6.94 -13.49 26.78
N VAL A 395 7.35 -14.51 27.51
CA VAL A 395 8.67 -14.59 28.13
C VAL A 395 9.39 -15.83 27.60
N ALA A 396 10.65 -15.67 27.18
CA ALA A 396 11.49 -16.72 26.66
C ALA A 396 12.87 -16.70 27.34
N GLY A 397 13.32 -17.86 27.82
CA GLY A 397 14.68 -18.07 28.31
C GLY A 397 15.50 -18.87 27.30
N ILE A 398 16.69 -18.39 26.95
CA ILE A 398 17.66 -19.11 26.12
C ILE A 398 18.89 -19.43 26.97
N SER A 399 19.20 -20.71 27.14
CA SER A 399 20.23 -21.17 28.09
C SER A 399 21.68 -21.06 27.61
N GLY A 400 21.93 -20.61 26.38
CA GLY A 400 23.26 -20.54 25.78
C GLY A 400 23.24 -19.72 24.48
N LYS A 401 24.41 -19.47 23.90
CA LYS A 401 24.57 -18.62 22.71
C LYS A 401 23.66 -19.06 21.55
N PRO A 402 22.66 -18.24 21.16
CA PRO A 402 21.85 -18.50 19.98
C PRO A 402 22.57 -18.06 18.70
N LEU A 403 22.06 -18.51 17.55
CA LEU A 403 22.42 -17.99 16.24
C LEU A 403 21.38 -16.93 15.83
N THR A 404 21.84 -15.74 15.46
CA THR A 404 20.97 -14.57 15.17
C THR A 404 21.15 -14.00 13.77
N ASP A 405 22.06 -14.56 12.97
CA ASP A 405 22.39 -14.09 11.61
C ASP A 405 22.00 -15.17 10.59
N GLY A 406 20.77 -15.05 10.08
CA GLY A 406 20.24 -15.97 9.07
C GLY A 406 20.75 -15.71 7.66
N TYR A 407 21.38 -14.55 7.41
CA TYR A 407 21.90 -14.21 6.08
C TYR A 407 23.22 -14.93 5.81
N HIS A 408 24.09 -15.00 6.81
CA HIS A 408 25.39 -15.68 6.69
C HIS A 408 25.40 -17.07 7.30
N PHE A 409 24.69 -17.29 8.40
CA PHE A 409 24.80 -18.50 9.22
C PHE A 409 23.44 -19.22 9.36
N GLY A 410 22.80 -19.05 10.50
CA GLY A 410 21.51 -19.66 10.84
C GLY A 410 20.80 -18.82 11.89
N GLN A 411 19.58 -19.21 12.22
CA GLN A 411 18.74 -18.53 13.20
C GLN A 411 18.10 -19.52 14.16
N THR A 412 18.23 -19.29 15.46
CA THR A 412 17.62 -20.12 16.50
C THR A 412 16.10 -19.99 16.51
N ILE A 413 15.59 -18.76 16.38
CA ILE A 413 14.17 -18.47 16.23
C ILE A 413 13.94 -17.90 14.82
N ILE A 414 13.01 -18.50 14.09
CA ILE A 414 12.68 -18.17 12.69
C ILE A 414 11.22 -17.72 12.58
N ASN A 415 10.91 -16.94 11.53
CA ASN A 415 9.55 -16.51 11.21
C ASN A 415 8.86 -15.83 12.41
N ASP A 416 9.63 -14.99 13.12
CA ASP A 416 9.21 -14.32 14.37
C ASP A 416 9.32 -12.80 14.24
N TYR A 417 9.05 -12.26 13.05
CA TYR A 417 9.05 -10.83 12.73
C TYR A 417 10.35 -10.10 13.08
N SER A 418 11.49 -10.80 13.01
CA SER A 418 12.79 -10.27 13.46
C SER A 418 12.70 -9.70 14.89
N ARG A 419 12.07 -10.41 15.82
CA ARG A 419 12.13 -10.08 17.24
C ARG A 419 13.57 -10.29 17.74
N PRO A 420 14.12 -9.34 18.51
CA PRO A 420 15.46 -9.51 19.06
C PRO A 420 15.45 -10.65 20.08
N TYR A 421 16.49 -11.48 20.08
CA TYR A 421 16.70 -12.49 21.10
C TYR A 421 18.20 -12.70 21.33
N GLN A 422 18.58 -12.95 22.58
CA GLN A 422 19.93 -13.30 23.01
C GLN A 422 19.90 -14.34 24.13
N GLU A 423 21.08 -14.84 24.51
CA GLU A 423 21.24 -15.70 25.69
C GLU A 423 20.71 -14.99 26.95
N GLY A 424 19.87 -15.66 27.74
CA GLY A 424 19.18 -15.10 28.89
C GLY A 424 17.68 -14.93 28.69
N VAL A 425 17.09 -13.98 29.42
CA VAL A 425 15.64 -13.72 29.42
C VAL A 425 15.29 -12.69 28.36
N ASN A 426 14.34 -13.04 27.51
CA ASN A 426 13.81 -12.21 26.44
C ASN A 426 12.29 -12.08 26.65
N SER A 427 11.69 -10.96 26.26
CA SER A 427 10.24 -10.79 26.35
C SER A 427 9.65 -10.01 25.18
N ALA A 428 8.38 -10.27 24.91
CA ALA A 428 7.58 -9.56 23.93
C ALA A 428 6.15 -9.41 24.43
N ASP A 429 5.72 -8.16 24.67
CA ASP A 429 4.40 -7.83 25.19
C ASP A 429 3.68 -6.96 24.19
N GLY A 430 2.60 -7.46 23.60
CA GLY A 430 1.99 -6.83 22.44
C GLY A 430 0.48 -6.76 22.47
N PHE A 431 -0.06 -5.95 21.56
CA PHE A 431 -1.48 -5.87 21.29
C PHE A 431 -1.72 -5.72 19.79
N SER A 432 -2.93 -6.08 19.35
CA SER A 432 -3.43 -5.77 18.01
C SER A 432 -4.85 -5.24 18.07
N ALA A 433 -5.16 -4.29 17.19
CA ALA A 433 -6.49 -3.72 17.06
C ALA A 433 -6.74 -3.22 15.63
N TRP A 434 -7.99 -3.20 15.23
CA TRP A 434 -8.41 -2.64 13.95
C TRP A 434 -9.71 -1.87 14.05
N THR A 435 -9.93 -1.07 13.02
CA THR A 435 -11.13 -0.29 12.78
C THR A 435 -11.49 -0.38 11.30
N SER A 436 -12.76 -0.46 10.97
CA SER A 436 -13.26 -0.31 9.61
C SER A 436 -14.48 0.60 9.56
N SER A 437 -14.62 1.37 8.50
CA SER A 437 -15.75 2.27 8.30
C SER A 437 -15.99 2.46 6.80
N GLY A 438 -17.05 1.84 6.28
CA GLY A 438 -17.29 1.80 4.84
C GLY A 438 -16.10 1.16 4.11
N ARG A 439 -15.48 1.90 3.19
CA ARG A 439 -14.31 1.47 2.41
C ARG A 439 -13.01 1.46 3.19
N TRP A 440 -12.96 2.16 4.31
CA TRP A 440 -11.73 2.37 5.08
C TRP A 440 -11.46 1.24 6.06
N VAL A 441 -10.19 0.92 6.22
CA VAL A 441 -9.67 0.08 7.30
C VAL A 441 -8.43 0.74 7.92
N GLY A 442 -8.27 0.61 9.23
CA GLY A 442 -7.03 0.89 9.94
C GLY A 442 -6.69 -0.31 10.81
N TYR A 443 -5.41 -0.65 10.87
CA TYR A 443 -4.91 -1.76 11.67
C TYR A 443 -3.62 -1.34 12.38
N VAL A 444 -3.48 -1.77 13.62
CA VAL A 444 -2.26 -1.57 14.41
C VAL A 444 -1.96 -2.82 15.21
N ARG A 445 -0.70 -3.23 15.18
CA ARG A 445 -0.10 -4.25 16.03
C ARG A 445 1.25 -3.76 16.50
N GLY A 446 1.39 -3.59 17.81
CA GLY A 446 2.61 -3.09 18.43
C GLY A 446 3.01 -3.93 19.63
N GLU A 447 4.29 -3.95 19.93
CA GLU A 447 4.86 -4.71 21.04
C GLU A 447 6.04 -4.02 21.70
N TYR A 448 6.13 -4.15 23.01
CA TYR A 448 7.36 -3.90 23.76
C TYR A 448 8.24 -5.16 23.68
N GLN A 449 9.54 -4.97 23.46
CA GLN A 449 10.52 -6.03 23.26
C GLN A 449 11.70 -5.83 24.20
N HIS A 450 12.08 -6.89 24.89
CA HIS A 450 13.31 -6.98 25.67
C HIS A 450 14.21 -8.10 25.14
N ALA A 451 15.49 -7.79 24.95
CA ALA A 451 16.54 -8.78 24.78
C ALA A 451 17.84 -8.28 25.45
N PRO A 452 18.61 -9.15 26.12
CA PRO A 452 19.85 -8.76 26.77
C PRO A 452 20.93 -8.43 25.73
N SER A 453 22.01 -7.81 26.17
CA SER A 453 23.20 -7.63 25.33
C SER A 453 23.89 -8.96 25.06
N ALA A 454 24.66 -9.02 23.99
CA ALA A 454 25.48 -10.20 23.68
C ALA A 454 26.92 -9.82 23.33
N PRO A 455 27.87 -10.74 23.58
CA PRO A 455 29.24 -10.58 23.10
C PRO A 455 29.30 -10.38 21.59
N THR A 456 30.34 -9.70 21.14
CA THR A 456 30.60 -9.52 19.71
C THR A 456 30.90 -10.85 19.02
N LEU A 457 30.66 -10.92 17.71
CA LEU A 457 31.11 -12.05 16.89
C LEU A 457 32.65 -12.12 16.90
N PRO A 458 33.24 -13.33 16.88
CA PRO A 458 34.69 -13.47 16.84
C PRO A 458 35.28 -12.90 15.55
N ALA A 459 36.58 -12.58 15.60
CA ALA A 459 37.31 -12.02 14.46
C ALA A 459 37.19 -12.85 13.17
N THR A 460 37.22 -14.17 13.30
CA THR A 460 37.06 -15.12 12.20
C THR A 460 35.71 -14.97 11.49
N ALA A 461 34.61 -14.81 12.24
CA ALA A 461 33.29 -14.60 11.65
C ALA A 461 33.17 -13.23 10.97
N GLY A 462 33.71 -12.17 11.59
CA GLY A 462 33.71 -10.83 11.00
C GLY A 462 34.50 -10.74 9.69
N GLN A 463 35.64 -11.43 9.61
CA GLN A 463 36.44 -11.51 8.38
C GLN A 463 35.72 -12.33 7.29
N PHE A 464 35.09 -13.44 7.68
CA PHE A 464 34.27 -14.21 6.76
C PHE A 464 33.17 -13.35 6.14
N ILE A 465 32.37 -12.65 6.97
CA ILE A 465 31.30 -11.75 6.50
C ILE A 465 31.83 -10.73 5.50
N ALA A 466 32.93 -10.04 5.81
CA ALA A 466 33.51 -9.06 4.90
C ALA A 466 33.94 -9.68 3.56
N SER A 467 34.55 -10.87 3.59
CA SER A 467 34.93 -11.58 2.37
C SER A 467 33.73 -12.07 1.55
N ALA A 468 32.71 -12.63 2.20
CA ALA A 468 31.54 -13.23 1.56
C ALA A 468 30.61 -12.20 0.89
N ASP A 469 30.60 -10.98 1.41
CA ASP A 469 29.80 -9.86 0.91
C ASP A 469 30.61 -8.85 0.09
N GLY A 470 31.94 -9.02 -0.01
CA GLY A 470 32.81 -8.08 -0.74
C GLY A 470 32.89 -6.70 -0.07
N LEU A 471 32.89 -6.66 1.26
CA LEU A 471 32.94 -5.43 2.04
C LEU A 471 34.39 -4.95 2.22
N PRO A 472 34.64 -3.63 2.29
CA PRO A 472 35.99 -3.08 2.38
C PRO A 472 36.70 -3.40 3.70
N SER A 473 35.95 -3.73 4.75
CA SER A 473 36.49 -4.08 6.06
C SER A 473 35.52 -4.97 6.85
N ALA A 474 36.08 -5.77 7.76
CA ALA A 474 35.31 -6.50 8.77
C ALA A 474 34.52 -5.54 9.66
N SER A 475 33.33 -5.98 10.07
CA SER A 475 32.50 -5.22 11.01
C SER A 475 33.31 -4.89 12.28
N PRO A 476 33.24 -3.65 12.78
CA PRO A 476 33.89 -3.30 14.03
C PRO A 476 33.33 -4.20 15.14
N PHE A 477 34.23 -4.94 15.79
CA PHE A 477 33.93 -5.90 16.86
C PHE A 477 33.30 -5.21 18.08
N THR A 478 32.02 -4.89 17.95
CA THR A 478 31.22 -4.20 18.95
C THR A 478 30.26 -5.19 19.58
N THR A 479 30.06 -5.04 20.89
CA THR A 479 29.04 -5.79 21.63
C THR A 479 27.67 -5.52 21.04
N VAL A 480 26.85 -6.56 20.94
CA VAL A 480 25.45 -6.38 20.58
C VAL A 480 24.77 -5.70 21.77
N SER A 481 24.26 -4.48 21.58
CA SER A 481 23.54 -3.75 22.63
C SER A 481 22.26 -4.48 23.02
N GLY A 482 21.94 -4.43 24.31
CA GLY A 482 20.62 -4.85 24.78
C GLY A 482 19.52 -4.02 24.13
N VAL A 483 18.34 -4.61 23.98
CA VAL A 483 17.19 -3.99 23.34
C VAL A 483 16.06 -3.86 24.35
N ASP A 484 15.60 -2.64 24.56
CA ASP A 484 14.40 -2.30 25.31
C ASP A 484 13.62 -1.26 24.48
N ARG A 485 12.61 -1.71 23.73
CA ARG A 485 11.90 -0.81 22.81
C ARG A 485 10.46 -1.20 22.59
N PHE A 486 9.62 -0.20 22.34
CA PHE A 486 8.33 -0.41 21.69
C PHE A 486 8.49 -0.37 20.17
N ARG A 487 7.91 -1.33 19.47
CA ARG A 487 7.97 -1.46 18.00
C ARG A 487 6.59 -1.79 17.44
N MET A 488 6.26 -1.16 16.31
CA MET A 488 5.13 -1.58 15.48
C MET A 488 5.53 -2.76 14.61
N LEU A 489 4.72 -3.82 14.61
CA LEU A 489 4.85 -4.92 13.67
C LEU A 489 4.09 -4.59 12.40
N ASP A 490 2.77 -4.52 12.49
CA ASP A 490 1.91 -4.12 11.37
C ASP A 490 1.16 -2.85 11.76
N ALA A 491 1.25 -1.81 10.94
CA ALA A 491 0.55 -0.56 11.17
C ALA A 491 0.22 0.07 9.81
N TYR A 492 -1.05 -0.03 9.40
CA TYR A 492 -1.47 0.42 8.08
C TYR A 492 -2.87 1.01 8.08
N VAL A 493 -3.11 1.86 7.08
CA VAL A 493 -4.44 2.30 6.67
C VAL A 493 -4.72 1.78 5.26
N GLY A 494 -5.99 1.52 4.97
CA GLY A 494 -6.40 0.96 3.70
C GLY A 494 -7.74 1.46 3.22
N LEU A 495 -7.92 1.39 1.90
CA LEU A 495 -9.14 1.69 1.19
C LEU A 495 -9.49 0.50 0.29
N ASN A 496 -10.71 -0.02 0.40
CA ASN A 496 -11.22 -1.10 -0.43
C ASN A 496 -12.21 -0.59 -1.48
N PHE A 497 -12.09 -1.07 -2.72
CA PHE A 497 -13.01 -0.79 -3.82
C PHE A 497 -13.06 -1.98 -4.77
N GLU A 498 -14.25 -2.50 -5.08
CA GLU A 498 -14.48 -3.60 -6.02
C GLU A 498 -13.57 -4.81 -5.79
N ASN A 499 -13.38 -5.22 -4.52
CA ASN A 499 -12.46 -6.27 -4.06
C ASN A 499 -10.97 -5.97 -4.30
N TRP A 500 -10.61 -4.72 -4.54
CA TRP A 500 -9.24 -4.23 -4.52
C TRP A 500 -8.99 -3.43 -3.27
N GLN A 501 -8.02 -3.87 -2.48
CA GLN A 501 -7.61 -3.18 -1.28
C GLN A 501 -6.25 -2.53 -1.50
N VAL A 502 -6.21 -1.21 -1.41
CA VAL A 502 -5.00 -0.41 -1.42
C VAL A 502 -4.66 -0.06 0.03
N THR A 503 -3.43 -0.31 0.44
CA THR A 503 -2.96 -0.09 1.81
C THR A 503 -1.61 0.61 1.82
N PHE A 504 -1.37 1.39 2.87
CA PHE A 504 -0.09 2.05 3.11
C PHE A 504 0.29 1.92 4.58
N GLY A 505 1.53 1.50 4.83
CA GLY A 505 2.10 1.37 6.17
C GLY A 505 3.01 0.15 6.32
N GLN A 506 3.42 -0.14 7.56
CA GLN A 506 4.22 -1.32 7.89
C GLN A 506 3.37 -2.58 7.80
N GLN A 507 3.80 -3.54 6.98
CA GLN A 507 3.05 -4.76 6.70
C GLN A 507 3.99 -5.97 6.52
N SER A 508 3.52 -7.12 6.98
CA SER A 508 4.16 -8.43 6.81
C SER A 508 3.59 -9.17 5.60
N LEU A 509 4.41 -9.98 4.94
CA LEU A 509 4.02 -10.79 3.78
C LEU A 509 4.43 -12.25 3.96
N TRP A 510 3.67 -13.16 3.35
CA TRP A 510 4.00 -14.58 3.27
C TRP A 510 3.59 -15.11 1.89
N TRP A 511 4.56 -15.17 0.99
CA TRP A 511 4.34 -15.47 -0.43
C TRP A 511 4.89 -16.84 -0.82
N GLY A 512 4.20 -17.89 -0.35
CA GLY A 512 4.45 -19.28 -0.70
C GLY A 512 3.62 -20.24 0.15
N PRO A 513 3.35 -21.47 -0.31
CA PRO A 513 2.51 -22.43 0.40
C PRO A 513 3.24 -23.20 1.52
N GLY A 514 4.57 -23.15 1.55
CA GLY A 514 5.38 -23.78 2.59
C GLY A 514 5.11 -23.14 3.94
N ALA A 515 4.88 -23.96 4.98
CA ALA A 515 4.57 -23.49 6.33
C ALA A 515 5.84 -23.22 7.16
N GLY A 516 7.00 -23.71 6.73
CA GLY A 516 8.28 -23.40 7.37
C GLY A 516 8.94 -22.10 6.88
N GLY A 517 8.30 -21.27 6.04
CA GLY A 517 8.83 -19.99 5.55
C GLY A 517 9.04 -19.94 4.02
N PRO A 518 8.38 -19.05 3.27
CA PRO A 518 8.52 -18.93 1.82
C PRO A 518 9.93 -18.54 1.39
N MET A 519 10.25 -18.81 0.12
CA MET A 519 11.55 -18.51 -0.47
C MET A 519 11.73 -17.02 -0.78
N MET A 520 10.68 -16.33 -1.22
CA MET A 520 10.71 -14.92 -1.63
C MET A 520 10.42 -13.97 -0.47
N PHE A 521 9.20 -13.97 0.08
CA PHE A 521 8.81 -13.07 1.17
C PHE A 521 8.17 -13.85 2.31
N SER A 522 8.74 -13.72 3.51
CA SER A 522 8.30 -14.29 4.77
C SER A 522 8.22 -13.22 5.86
N ASP A 523 7.79 -13.62 7.05
CA ASP A 523 7.85 -12.83 8.28
C ASP A 523 9.14 -13.09 9.09
N ASN A 524 10.19 -13.62 8.45
CA ASN A 524 11.48 -13.78 9.10
C ASN A 524 12.15 -12.42 9.38
N ALA A 525 12.02 -11.48 8.46
CA ALA A 525 12.46 -10.10 8.62
C ALA A 525 11.42 -9.21 9.31
N GLU A 526 11.85 -8.00 9.70
CA GLU A 526 10.92 -6.99 10.19
C GLU A 526 9.96 -6.55 9.06
N PRO A 527 8.68 -6.28 9.38
CA PRO A 527 7.70 -5.78 8.41
C PRO A 527 8.19 -4.53 7.69
N VAL A 528 7.90 -4.46 6.39
CA VAL A 528 8.39 -3.39 5.51
C VAL A 528 7.31 -2.30 5.42
N ASN A 529 7.72 -1.04 5.48
CA ASN A 529 6.81 0.07 5.19
C ASN A 529 6.54 0.11 3.68
N MET A 530 5.30 -0.18 3.28
CA MET A 530 4.94 -0.40 1.88
C MET A 530 3.61 0.22 1.49
N PHE A 531 3.53 0.59 0.21
CA PHE A 531 2.29 0.74 -0.52
C PHE A 531 1.95 -0.60 -1.17
N ARG A 532 0.77 -1.15 -0.88
CA ARG A 532 0.35 -2.48 -1.31
C ARG A 532 -1.05 -2.45 -1.91
N VAL A 533 -1.21 -3.12 -3.04
CA VAL A 533 -2.47 -3.32 -3.76
C VAL A 533 -2.76 -4.81 -3.81
N ASN A 534 -3.82 -5.25 -3.16
CA ASN A 534 -4.20 -6.65 -3.07
C ASN A 534 -5.60 -6.89 -3.65
N ARG A 535 -5.74 -7.94 -4.45
CA ARG A 535 -7.05 -8.48 -4.80
C ARG A 535 -7.56 -9.32 -3.62
N VAL A 536 -8.58 -8.81 -2.94
CA VAL A 536 -9.21 -9.41 -1.75
C VAL A 536 -9.73 -10.80 -2.06
N SER A 537 -10.63 -10.90 -3.04
CA SER A 537 -11.21 -12.17 -3.50
C SER A 537 -10.89 -12.42 -4.97
N PRO A 538 -10.60 -13.68 -5.37
CA PRO A 538 -10.18 -13.99 -6.72
C PRO A 538 -11.27 -13.68 -7.76
N PHE A 539 -10.85 -13.38 -8.99
CA PHE A 539 -11.75 -13.14 -10.12
C PHE A 539 -11.44 -14.12 -11.27
N LYS A 540 -12.38 -14.29 -12.20
CA LYS A 540 -12.18 -15.13 -13.38
C LYS A 540 -11.90 -14.27 -14.60
N LEU A 541 -10.91 -14.66 -15.40
CA LEU A 541 -10.60 -13.99 -16.67
C LEU A 541 -11.61 -14.36 -17.77
N PRO A 542 -11.92 -13.44 -18.71
CA PRO A 542 -12.88 -13.69 -19.78
C PRO A 542 -12.32 -14.58 -20.90
N SER A 543 -13.24 -15.10 -21.74
CA SER A 543 -12.97 -15.76 -23.02
C SER A 543 -11.92 -16.87 -22.95
N PHE A 544 -10.84 -16.77 -23.75
CA PHE A 544 -9.84 -17.81 -23.93
C PHE A 544 -8.93 -18.01 -22.70
N LEU A 545 -8.97 -17.12 -21.70
CA LEU A 545 -8.18 -17.24 -20.46
C LEU A 545 -8.94 -17.94 -19.32
N LYS A 546 -10.20 -18.36 -19.55
CA LYS A 546 -11.04 -19.04 -18.55
C LYS A 546 -10.43 -20.34 -18.01
N PHE A 547 -9.57 -21.00 -18.77
CA PHE A 547 -8.89 -22.25 -18.35
C PHE A 547 -7.93 -22.05 -17.17
N LEU A 548 -7.48 -20.82 -16.90
CA LEU A 548 -6.66 -20.51 -15.73
C LEU A 548 -7.46 -20.59 -14.42
N GLY A 549 -8.80 -20.59 -14.51
CA GLY A 549 -9.70 -20.60 -13.38
C GLY A 549 -9.70 -19.27 -12.62
N PRO A 550 -10.03 -19.27 -11.31
CA PRO A 550 -9.90 -18.10 -10.46
C PRO A 550 -8.45 -17.60 -10.42
N VAL A 551 -8.27 -16.29 -10.42
CA VAL A 551 -6.98 -15.59 -10.38
C VAL A 551 -7.00 -14.60 -9.22
N ARG A 552 -5.92 -14.57 -8.45
CA ARG A 552 -5.65 -13.59 -7.40
C ARG A 552 -4.31 -12.92 -7.67
N MET A 553 -4.22 -11.62 -7.40
CA MET A 553 -3.01 -10.86 -7.65
C MET A 553 -2.75 -9.83 -6.56
N GLU A 554 -1.46 -9.54 -6.37
CA GLU A 554 -0.96 -8.64 -5.36
C GLU A 554 0.29 -7.92 -5.88
N PHE A 555 0.38 -6.62 -5.60
CA PHE A 555 1.50 -5.76 -5.92
C PHE A 555 1.90 -4.98 -4.67
N PHE A 556 3.19 -4.78 -4.45
CA PHE A 556 3.64 -3.78 -3.47
C PHE A 556 4.94 -3.10 -3.89
N ILE A 557 5.16 -1.92 -3.33
CA ILE A 557 6.45 -1.23 -3.29
C ILE A 557 6.71 -0.80 -1.84
N GLY A 558 7.86 -1.16 -1.30
CA GLY A 558 8.26 -0.87 0.07
C GLY A 558 9.69 -0.36 0.16
N GLN A 559 9.98 0.41 1.21
CA GLN A 559 11.33 0.90 1.48
C GLN A 559 12.04 -0.03 2.46
N LEU A 560 13.21 -0.53 2.08
CA LEU A 560 14.05 -1.33 2.96
C LEU A 560 14.79 -0.44 3.95
N ASP A 561 15.30 -1.04 5.02
CA ASP A 561 16.12 -0.35 6.00
C ASP A 561 17.36 -1.18 6.38
N GLY A 562 18.35 -0.53 6.97
CA GLY A 562 19.57 -1.15 7.48
C GLY A 562 20.61 -1.54 6.42
N HIS A 563 20.42 -1.19 5.15
CA HIS A 563 21.49 -1.32 4.15
C HIS A 563 22.59 -0.29 4.46
N ARG A 564 23.84 -0.75 4.44
CA ARG A 564 25.03 0.00 4.87
C ARG A 564 26.06 0.17 3.78
N PHE A 565 26.08 -0.74 2.79
CA PHE A 565 27.05 -0.73 1.71
C PHE A 565 26.38 -0.95 0.36
N VAL A 566 26.83 -0.18 -0.64
CA VAL A 566 26.36 -0.29 -2.03
C VAL A 566 27.53 -0.12 -3.00
N ASN A 567 27.54 -0.93 -4.05
CA ASN A 567 28.44 -0.73 -5.19
C ASN A 567 27.85 0.33 -6.13
N THR A 568 28.59 1.41 -6.34
CA THR A 568 28.31 2.43 -7.37
C THR A 568 29.10 2.11 -8.65
N ALA A 569 28.93 2.92 -9.70
CA ALA A 569 29.64 2.74 -10.97
C ALA A 569 31.17 2.74 -10.85
N SER A 570 31.72 3.35 -9.79
CA SER A 570 33.17 3.54 -9.63
C SER A 570 33.76 3.06 -8.31
N SER A 571 32.94 2.79 -7.29
CA SER A 571 33.42 2.42 -5.95
C SER A 571 32.33 1.81 -5.06
N THR A 572 32.74 1.07 -4.03
CA THR A 572 31.87 0.69 -2.91
C THR A 572 31.73 1.87 -1.94
N VAL A 573 30.50 2.27 -1.65
CA VAL A 573 30.16 3.35 -0.73
C VAL A 573 29.44 2.76 0.48
N GLY A 574 29.86 3.11 1.70
CA GLY A 574 29.19 2.66 2.91
C GLY A 574 30.01 2.77 4.19
N SER A 575 29.37 2.48 5.31
CA SER A 575 30.00 2.44 6.64
C SER A 575 29.26 1.50 7.58
N TRP A 576 30.00 0.88 8.51
CA TRP A 576 29.42 0.10 9.61
C TRP A 576 28.79 0.97 10.71
N ALA A 577 29.05 2.28 10.76
CA ALA A 577 28.49 3.13 11.80
C ALA A 577 27.09 3.66 11.45
N VAL A 578 26.84 3.94 10.17
CA VAL A 578 25.65 4.66 9.72
C VAL A 578 25.03 3.94 8.51
N PRO A 579 23.71 3.62 8.53
CA PRO A 579 23.01 3.12 7.36
C PRO A 579 23.06 4.11 6.18
N LEU A 580 22.95 3.60 4.95
CA LEU A 580 22.87 4.42 3.75
C LEU A 580 21.69 5.39 3.80
N ASN A 581 21.85 6.57 3.22
CA ASN A 581 20.75 7.50 3.00
C ASN A 581 20.89 8.10 1.58
N PRO A 582 19.95 7.83 0.66
CA PRO A 582 18.69 7.08 0.84
C PRO A 582 18.88 5.56 0.87
N GLN A 583 18.00 4.86 1.60
CA GLN A 583 17.83 3.40 1.55
C GLN A 583 17.18 2.94 0.23
N PRO A 584 17.45 1.70 -0.23
CA PRO A 584 16.83 1.16 -1.42
C PRO A 584 15.35 0.79 -1.21
N PHE A 585 14.63 0.67 -2.33
CA PHE A 585 13.26 0.19 -2.38
C PHE A 585 13.24 -1.25 -2.88
N THR A 586 12.21 -1.98 -2.48
CA THR A 586 11.85 -3.27 -3.06
C THR A 586 10.42 -3.23 -3.58
N ASN A 587 10.13 -3.97 -4.64
CA ASN A 587 8.78 -4.23 -5.10
C ASN A 587 8.58 -5.73 -5.26
N GLY A 588 7.31 -6.14 -5.24
CA GLY A 588 6.91 -7.49 -5.54
C GLY A 588 5.58 -7.50 -6.30
N GLU A 589 5.50 -8.37 -7.29
CA GLU A 589 4.28 -8.75 -7.98
C GLU A 589 4.03 -10.24 -7.81
N LYS A 590 2.83 -10.61 -7.40
CA LYS A 590 2.41 -11.99 -7.35
C LYS A 590 1.09 -12.17 -8.06
N VAL A 591 1.03 -13.17 -8.94
CA VAL A 591 -0.19 -13.62 -9.61
C VAL A 591 -0.32 -15.12 -9.35
N SER A 592 -1.41 -15.51 -8.72
CA SER A 592 -1.74 -16.92 -8.50
C SER A 592 -3.04 -17.27 -9.20
N PHE A 593 -3.12 -18.47 -9.77
CA PHE A 593 -4.30 -18.96 -10.47
C PHE A 593 -4.58 -20.42 -10.13
N ARG A 594 -5.85 -20.83 -10.24
CA ARG A 594 -6.29 -22.20 -9.94
C ARG A 594 -7.00 -22.84 -11.14
N PRO A 595 -6.26 -23.51 -12.04
CA PRO A 595 -6.85 -24.18 -13.20
C PRO A 595 -7.83 -25.29 -12.82
N SER A 596 -7.69 -25.86 -11.62
CA SER A 596 -8.62 -26.82 -11.05
C SER A 596 -8.75 -26.64 -9.53
N PRO A 597 -9.77 -27.21 -8.87
CA PRO A 597 -9.87 -27.23 -7.41
C PRO A 597 -8.64 -27.83 -6.71
N ASN A 598 -7.88 -28.69 -7.39
CA ASN A 598 -6.76 -29.42 -6.82
C ASN A 598 -5.40 -28.82 -7.14
N LEU A 599 -5.31 -27.82 -8.03
CA LEU A 599 -4.05 -27.23 -8.46
C LEU A 599 -4.10 -25.71 -8.31
N GLU A 600 -3.18 -25.18 -7.52
CA GLU A 600 -2.84 -23.76 -7.47
C GLU A 600 -1.44 -23.58 -8.03
N VAL A 601 -1.24 -22.54 -8.84
CA VAL A 601 0.07 -22.12 -9.34
C VAL A 601 0.23 -20.64 -9.08
N GLY A 602 1.36 -20.25 -8.50
CA GLY A 602 1.76 -18.89 -8.22
C GLY A 602 3.00 -18.51 -9.02
N LEU A 603 2.99 -17.31 -9.58
CA LEU A 603 4.13 -16.67 -10.22
C LEU A 603 4.44 -15.41 -9.44
N THR A 604 5.72 -15.24 -9.10
CA THR A 604 6.18 -14.08 -8.34
C THR A 604 7.33 -13.40 -9.08
N TYR A 605 7.34 -12.08 -9.08
CA TYR A 605 8.45 -11.25 -9.53
C TYR A 605 8.76 -10.27 -8.40
N GLY A 606 10.03 -9.96 -8.18
CA GLY A 606 10.41 -8.95 -7.20
C GLY A 606 11.77 -8.36 -7.50
N THR A 607 11.97 -7.10 -7.14
CA THR A 607 13.27 -6.43 -7.34
C THR A 607 13.69 -5.59 -6.15
N ILE A 608 14.98 -5.26 -6.09
CA ILE A 608 15.51 -4.15 -5.29
C ILE A 608 16.07 -3.09 -6.25
N PHE A 609 15.71 -1.82 -6.03
CA PHE A 609 16.14 -0.70 -6.86
C PHE A 609 16.29 0.60 -6.04
N GLY A 610 16.90 1.63 -6.66
CA GLY A 610 17.10 2.93 -6.02
C GLY A 610 18.24 2.95 -5.01
N GLY A 611 18.20 3.90 -4.06
CA GLY A 611 19.25 4.11 -3.05
C GLY A 611 20.39 5.04 -3.51
N VAL A 612 21.47 5.11 -2.74
CA VAL A 612 22.63 5.97 -3.05
C VAL A 612 23.13 5.72 -4.48
N GLY A 613 23.25 6.79 -5.27
CA GLY A 613 23.69 6.74 -6.67
C GLY A 613 22.60 6.40 -7.70
N VAL A 614 21.39 6.00 -7.30
CA VAL A 614 20.24 5.76 -8.20
C VAL A 614 18.99 6.41 -7.59
N PRO A 615 18.53 7.57 -8.11
CA PRO A 615 17.38 8.25 -7.54
C PRO A 615 16.10 7.41 -7.73
N ALA A 616 15.30 7.28 -6.68
CA ALA A 616 14.00 6.60 -6.75
C ALA A 616 12.98 7.49 -7.47
N THR A 617 12.81 7.26 -8.78
CA THR A 617 11.87 7.97 -9.65
C THR A 617 10.91 6.99 -10.33
N ALA A 618 9.81 7.50 -10.90
CA ALA A 618 8.91 6.68 -11.71
C ALA A 618 9.64 6.02 -12.90
N ARG A 619 10.62 6.72 -13.48
CA ARG A 619 11.45 6.17 -14.57
C ARG A 619 12.29 4.99 -14.10
N THR A 620 13.02 5.15 -12.99
CA THR A 620 13.86 4.07 -12.46
C THR A 620 13.03 2.89 -11.97
N PHE A 621 11.84 3.14 -11.43
CA PHE A 621 10.90 2.08 -11.08
C PHE A 621 10.44 1.29 -12.31
N VAL A 622 10.01 1.96 -13.40
CA VAL A 622 9.64 1.29 -14.65
C VAL A 622 10.83 0.56 -15.28
N GLN A 623 12.04 1.16 -15.23
CA GLN A 623 13.26 0.51 -15.70
C GLN A 623 13.59 -0.75 -14.89
N SER A 624 13.31 -0.75 -13.58
CA SER A 624 13.44 -1.90 -12.69
C SER A 624 12.42 -3.01 -13.01
N LEU A 625 11.17 -2.63 -13.29
CA LEU A 625 10.11 -3.57 -13.67
C LEU A 625 10.37 -4.25 -15.01
N LEU A 626 10.85 -3.48 -16.00
CA LEU A 626 11.03 -3.95 -17.37
C LEU A 626 12.45 -4.44 -17.68
N ASP A 627 13.39 -4.31 -16.74
CA ASP A 627 14.79 -4.69 -16.90
C ASP A 627 15.48 -3.98 -18.09
N THR A 628 15.28 -2.66 -18.19
CA THR A 628 15.74 -1.85 -19.35
C THR A 628 16.80 -0.81 -18.97
N GLY A 629 17.36 -0.90 -17.76
CA GLY A 629 18.19 0.16 -17.21
C GLY A 629 19.53 -0.32 -16.65
N GLU A 630 20.61 0.26 -17.17
CA GLU A 630 21.98 -0.01 -16.75
C GLU A 630 22.66 1.28 -16.27
N LEU A 631 23.59 1.13 -15.32
CA LEU A 631 24.53 2.17 -14.93
C LEU A 631 25.73 2.21 -15.86
N PRO A 632 26.42 3.37 -15.97
CA PRO A 632 27.75 3.42 -16.58
C PRO A 632 28.66 2.35 -15.96
N GLY A 633 29.31 1.54 -16.79
CA GLY A 633 30.11 0.39 -16.34
C GLY A 633 29.38 -0.97 -16.38
N GLY A 634 28.13 -1.03 -16.86
CA GLY A 634 27.41 -2.29 -17.13
C GLY A 634 26.76 -2.94 -15.89
N HIS A 635 26.65 -2.20 -14.78
CA HIS A 635 25.94 -2.69 -13.60
C HIS A 635 24.42 -2.47 -13.74
N SER A 636 23.61 -3.50 -13.51
CA SER A 636 22.15 -3.40 -13.53
C SER A 636 21.63 -2.36 -12.51
N LEU A 637 20.63 -1.57 -12.90
CA LEU A 637 19.98 -0.60 -12.00
C LEU A 637 19.17 -1.25 -10.88
N SER A 638 18.85 -2.53 -11.03
CA SER A 638 18.04 -3.32 -10.09
C SER A 638 18.55 -4.75 -10.03
N ILE A 639 18.10 -5.48 -9.02
CA ILE A 639 18.37 -6.92 -8.88
C ILE A 639 17.04 -7.64 -8.88
N ARG A 640 16.88 -8.60 -9.79
CA ARG A 640 15.62 -9.30 -10.05
C ARG A 640 15.60 -10.66 -9.37
N ARG A 641 14.41 -11.01 -8.88
CA ARG A 641 14.05 -12.37 -8.46
C ARG A 641 12.76 -12.78 -9.12
N THR A 642 12.70 -14.03 -9.55
CA THR A 642 11.46 -14.65 -10.00
C THR A 642 11.17 -15.89 -9.19
N GLY A 643 9.90 -16.13 -8.89
CA GLY A 643 9.44 -17.24 -8.07
C GLY A 643 8.31 -18.01 -8.76
N LEU A 644 8.27 -19.32 -8.50
CA LEU A 644 7.21 -20.22 -8.91
C LEU A 644 6.82 -21.10 -7.73
N ASP A 645 5.55 -21.08 -7.37
CA ASP A 645 5.00 -21.91 -6.32
C ASP A 645 3.76 -22.67 -6.79
N PHE A 646 3.48 -23.80 -6.15
CA PHE A 646 2.29 -24.58 -6.46
C PHE A 646 1.77 -25.34 -5.24
N THR A 647 0.47 -25.63 -5.25
CA THR A 647 -0.13 -26.66 -4.38
C THR A 647 -0.91 -27.65 -5.23
N TYR A 648 -0.78 -28.93 -4.91
CA TYR A 648 -1.41 -30.01 -5.65
C TYR A 648 -2.00 -31.08 -4.72
N ARG A 649 -3.33 -31.21 -4.71
CA ARG A 649 -4.04 -32.28 -3.99
C ARG A 649 -4.10 -33.53 -4.88
N ILE A 650 -3.45 -34.61 -4.44
CA ILE A 650 -3.25 -35.79 -5.29
C ILE A 650 -4.59 -36.46 -5.62
N PRO A 651 -4.92 -36.75 -6.89
CA PRO A 651 -6.12 -37.49 -7.27
C PRO A 651 -6.27 -38.81 -6.49
N LYS A 652 -7.51 -39.20 -6.16
CA LYS A 652 -7.86 -40.34 -5.27
C LYS A 652 -7.43 -40.19 -3.80
N MET A 653 -6.42 -39.36 -3.50
CA MET A 653 -5.97 -39.01 -2.14
C MET A 653 -6.24 -37.54 -1.78
N ARG A 654 -7.13 -36.87 -2.52
CA ARG A 654 -7.36 -35.41 -2.46
C ARG A 654 -7.85 -34.87 -1.11
N LYS A 655 -8.27 -35.77 -0.21
CA LYS A 655 -8.73 -35.48 1.16
C LYS A 655 -7.71 -35.92 2.24
N TRP A 656 -6.52 -36.37 1.83
CA TRP A 656 -5.53 -37.04 2.66
C TRP A 656 -4.11 -36.55 2.42
N LEU A 657 -3.78 -36.05 1.23
CA LEU A 657 -2.41 -35.68 0.86
C LEU A 657 -2.38 -34.49 -0.10
N THR A 658 -1.67 -33.44 0.32
CA THR A 658 -1.35 -32.26 -0.48
C THR A 658 0.16 -32.18 -0.67
N LEU A 659 0.61 -32.03 -1.91
CA LEU A 659 1.98 -31.69 -2.28
C LEU A 659 2.07 -30.19 -2.51
N TYR A 660 3.20 -29.58 -2.20
CA TYR A 660 3.45 -28.19 -2.54
C TYR A 660 4.93 -27.91 -2.75
N GLY A 661 5.22 -26.88 -3.53
CA GLY A 661 6.57 -26.41 -3.81
C GLY A 661 6.61 -24.89 -3.93
N ASP A 662 7.77 -24.33 -3.64
CA ASP A 662 8.09 -22.91 -3.72
C ASP A 662 9.55 -22.79 -4.17
N GLY A 663 9.78 -22.28 -5.37
CA GLY A 663 11.10 -22.10 -5.93
C GLY A 663 11.33 -20.65 -6.34
N PHE A 664 12.59 -20.19 -6.26
CA PHE A 664 12.97 -18.88 -6.78
C PHE A 664 14.36 -18.88 -7.41
N ALA A 665 14.58 -17.98 -8.37
CA ALA A 665 15.84 -17.76 -9.04
C ALA A 665 16.24 -16.28 -8.95
N GLU A 666 17.55 -16.07 -8.84
CA GLU A 666 18.19 -14.75 -8.90
C GLU A 666 18.55 -14.43 -10.35
N ASP A 667 18.38 -13.17 -10.77
CA ASP A 667 18.73 -12.57 -12.07
C ASP A 667 18.16 -13.25 -13.33
N GLN A 668 17.53 -14.42 -13.19
CA GLN A 668 16.92 -15.21 -14.25
C GLN A 668 15.40 -15.25 -14.09
N ILE A 669 14.71 -15.47 -15.21
CA ILE A 669 13.25 -15.64 -15.24
C ILE A 669 12.94 -17.13 -15.25
N ILE A 670 12.33 -17.66 -14.18
CA ILE A 670 11.90 -19.07 -14.10
C ILE A 670 10.84 -19.40 -15.16
N PHE A 671 10.14 -18.40 -15.71
CA PHE A 671 9.06 -18.53 -16.70
C PHE A 671 9.30 -17.59 -17.91
N PHE A 672 9.59 -18.10 -19.11
CA PHE A 672 9.91 -17.25 -20.26
C PHE A 672 8.77 -17.21 -21.30
N ILE A 673 8.52 -16.03 -21.86
CA ILE A 673 7.88 -15.86 -23.18
C ILE A 673 9.00 -15.40 -24.11
N ASP A 674 9.43 -16.27 -25.02
CA ASP A 674 10.47 -15.94 -25.99
C ASP A 674 9.99 -14.92 -27.03
N GLN A 675 10.93 -14.17 -27.63
CA GLN A 675 10.75 -13.32 -28.81
C GLN A 675 10.15 -14.09 -30.02
N THR A 676 10.17 -15.43 -29.98
CA THR A 676 9.48 -16.30 -30.95
C THR A 676 8.04 -16.69 -30.57
N ALA A 677 7.50 -16.13 -29.49
CA ALA A 677 6.14 -16.38 -28.98
C ALA A 677 5.83 -17.86 -28.65
N LYS A 678 6.85 -18.68 -28.38
CA LYS A 678 6.66 -20.05 -27.88
C LYS A 678 6.73 -20.08 -26.34
N PRO A 679 5.63 -20.43 -25.63
CA PRO A 679 5.69 -20.68 -24.20
C PRO A 679 6.43 -22.01 -23.96
N LEU A 680 7.66 -21.94 -23.49
CA LEU A 680 8.33 -23.11 -22.90
C LEU A 680 8.12 -23.05 -21.39
N PRO A 681 7.55 -24.10 -20.76
CA PRO A 681 7.43 -24.14 -19.33
C PRO A 681 8.85 -24.36 -18.76
N PHE A 682 9.27 -23.49 -17.84
CA PHE A 682 10.54 -23.55 -17.08
C PHE A 682 11.79 -23.07 -17.85
N GLY A 683 12.21 -21.82 -17.61
CA GLY A 683 13.41 -21.22 -18.22
C GLY A 683 14.71 -21.80 -17.67
N TYR A 684 14.85 -21.89 -16.34
CA TYR A 684 16.06 -22.40 -15.65
C TYR A 684 15.72 -23.06 -14.29
N PRO A 685 14.90 -24.13 -14.25
CA PRO A 685 14.52 -24.78 -12.99
C PRO A 685 15.72 -25.43 -12.27
N ASP A 686 16.74 -25.82 -13.03
CA ASP A 686 18.04 -26.35 -12.61
C ASP A 686 18.92 -25.29 -11.93
N ARG A 687 18.61 -24.00 -12.09
CA ARG A 687 19.33 -22.88 -11.45
C ARG A 687 18.52 -22.20 -10.34
N ALA A 688 17.35 -22.72 -10.00
CA ALA A 688 16.52 -22.20 -8.92
C ALA A 688 16.82 -22.87 -7.57
N ALA A 689 16.61 -22.13 -6.48
CA ALA A 689 16.51 -22.67 -5.14
C ALA A 689 15.08 -23.15 -4.91
N TRP A 690 14.91 -24.24 -4.16
CA TRP A 690 13.60 -24.86 -3.98
C TRP A 690 13.31 -25.24 -2.55
N ARG A 691 12.04 -25.12 -2.21
CA ARG A 691 11.38 -25.77 -1.08
C ARG A 691 10.27 -26.66 -1.63
N ALA A 692 10.15 -27.85 -1.07
CA ALA A 692 9.03 -28.75 -1.36
C ALA A 692 8.55 -29.42 -0.08
N GLY A 693 7.27 -29.76 -0.01
CA GLY A 693 6.72 -30.44 1.15
C GLY A 693 5.45 -31.21 0.87
N ILE A 694 5.08 -32.01 1.86
CA ILE A 694 3.83 -32.75 1.89
C ILE A 694 3.05 -32.41 3.15
N TYR A 695 1.73 -32.33 3.04
CA TYR A 695 0.82 -32.16 4.16
C TYR A 695 -0.23 -33.26 4.19
N VAL A 696 -0.32 -33.92 5.35
CA VAL A 696 -1.30 -34.95 5.67
C VAL A 696 -2.21 -34.41 6.79
N PRO A 697 -3.47 -34.01 6.50
CA PRO A 697 -4.34 -33.36 7.48
C PRO A 697 -4.95 -34.32 8.52
N ARG A 698 -4.86 -35.63 8.27
CA ARG A 698 -5.33 -36.73 9.15
C ARG A 698 -4.73 -38.08 8.76
N PHE A 699 -4.61 -38.98 9.72
CA PHE A 699 -4.28 -40.39 9.48
C PHE A 699 -5.51 -41.31 9.61
N PRO A 700 -5.57 -42.45 8.88
CA PRO A 700 -6.59 -43.47 9.11
C PRO A 700 -6.59 -43.93 10.57
N GLY A 701 -7.76 -43.92 11.23
CA GLY A 701 -7.90 -44.26 12.65
C GLY A 701 -7.43 -43.19 13.64
N LEU A 702 -6.69 -42.17 13.19
CA LEU A 702 -6.20 -41.05 14.01
C LEU A 702 -6.57 -39.70 13.37
N PRO A 703 -7.87 -39.33 13.34
CA PRO A 703 -8.36 -38.17 12.60
C PRO A 703 -7.85 -36.81 13.14
N LYS A 704 -7.35 -36.81 14.38
CA LYS A 704 -6.83 -35.64 15.10
C LYS A 704 -5.33 -35.40 14.93
N LEU A 705 -4.62 -36.35 14.31
CA LEU A 705 -3.17 -36.27 14.09
C LEU A 705 -2.92 -35.75 12.67
N ASP A 706 -2.17 -34.66 12.53
CA ASP A 706 -1.66 -34.21 11.25
C ASP A 706 -0.14 -34.38 11.16
N PHE A 707 0.39 -34.34 9.95
CA PHE A 707 1.83 -34.42 9.70
C PHE A 707 2.23 -33.56 8.51
N ARG A 708 3.38 -32.92 8.64
CA ARG A 708 4.01 -32.14 7.59
C ARG A 708 5.51 -32.37 7.58
N VAL A 709 6.07 -32.48 6.39
CA VAL A 709 7.52 -32.50 6.17
C VAL A 709 7.86 -31.65 4.97
N GLU A 710 8.92 -30.86 5.10
CA GLU A 710 9.43 -29.93 4.11
C GLU A 710 10.94 -30.15 3.95
N GLY A 711 11.41 -30.16 2.71
CA GLY A 711 12.82 -30.06 2.34
C GLY A 711 13.06 -28.71 1.67
N VAL A 712 14.20 -28.09 1.94
CA VAL A 712 14.57 -26.79 1.37
C VAL A 712 16.05 -26.79 1.02
N TYR A 713 16.41 -26.22 -0.12
CA TYR A 713 17.81 -26.02 -0.48
C TYR A 713 18.02 -24.74 -1.29
N THR A 714 19.11 -24.05 -0.96
CA THR A 714 19.78 -22.98 -1.71
C THR A 714 21.22 -23.40 -2.08
N ASP A 715 21.62 -24.64 -1.76
CA ASP A 715 22.88 -25.27 -2.16
C ASP A 715 22.70 -25.97 -3.50
N ASN A 716 22.72 -25.20 -4.60
CA ASN A 716 22.42 -25.72 -5.93
C ASN A 716 23.60 -26.56 -6.46
N PRO A 717 23.38 -27.82 -6.89
CA PRO A 717 24.47 -28.70 -7.35
C PRO A 717 25.17 -28.23 -8.63
N ASN A 718 24.57 -27.32 -9.41
CA ASN A 718 25.18 -26.72 -10.59
C ASN A 718 26.18 -25.60 -10.24
N THR A 719 26.56 -25.43 -8.98
CA THR A 719 27.72 -24.64 -8.59
C THR A 719 29.00 -25.30 -9.12
N GLY A 720 29.68 -24.64 -10.06
CA GLY A 720 31.11 -24.90 -10.31
C GLY A 720 31.53 -25.66 -11.57
N GLU A 721 30.62 -26.23 -12.40
CA GLU A 721 31.04 -26.91 -13.65
C GLU A 721 30.87 -26.07 -14.94
N ASP A 722 29.91 -25.15 -15.00
CA ASP A 722 29.72 -24.22 -16.14
C ASP A 722 30.03 -22.74 -15.79
N GLY A 723 30.36 -22.47 -14.52
CA GLY A 723 30.67 -21.13 -14.00
C GLY A 723 29.47 -20.20 -13.83
N SER A 724 28.24 -20.69 -13.95
CA SER A 724 27.05 -19.83 -13.96
C SER A 724 26.49 -19.44 -12.58
N ILE A 725 26.72 -20.26 -11.54
CA ILE A 725 26.28 -19.99 -10.15
C ILE A 725 27.49 -19.98 -9.22
N SER A 726 27.70 -18.86 -8.52
CA SER A 726 28.82 -18.70 -7.57
C SER A 726 28.47 -19.24 -6.16
N HIS A 727 29.48 -19.48 -5.31
CA HIS A 727 29.23 -19.87 -3.93
C HIS A 727 28.45 -18.78 -3.17
N GLY A 728 27.44 -19.18 -2.39
CA GLY A 728 26.56 -18.25 -1.67
C GLY A 728 25.72 -17.34 -2.59
N TYR A 729 25.29 -17.82 -3.75
CA TYR A 729 24.60 -17.04 -4.79
C TYR A 729 23.20 -16.52 -4.40
N TYR A 730 22.31 -17.37 -3.88
CA TYR A 730 20.94 -16.97 -3.55
C TYR A 730 20.90 -15.91 -2.46
N TYR A 731 19.94 -14.98 -2.52
CA TYR A 731 19.79 -13.82 -1.63
C TYR A 731 20.92 -12.79 -1.68
N ARG A 732 22.02 -13.06 -2.38
CA ARG A 732 23.10 -12.10 -2.61
C ARG A 732 22.62 -11.01 -3.57
N ALA A 733 23.22 -9.83 -3.43
CA ALA A 733 22.99 -8.73 -4.34
C ALA A 733 24.31 -8.06 -4.73
N GLY A 734 24.61 -7.99 -6.04
CA GLY A 734 25.86 -7.41 -6.53
C GLY A 734 26.00 -5.90 -6.29
N ARG A 735 24.89 -5.17 -6.37
CA ARG A 735 24.81 -3.73 -6.05
C ARG A 735 24.62 -3.49 -4.56
N TYR A 736 23.64 -4.16 -3.94
CA TYR A 736 23.26 -3.97 -2.54
C TYR A 736 23.97 -5.00 -1.67
N LEU A 737 25.14 -4.66 -1.12
CA LEU A 737 26.03 -5.66 -0.53
C LEU A 737 25.46 -6.36 0.71
N ASN A 738 24.48 -5.74 1.39
CA ASN A 738 23.76 -6.36 2.50
C ASN A 738 22.69 -7.40 2.05
N GLY A 739 22.58 -7.68 0.76
CA GLY A 739 21.74 -8.75 0.22
C GLY A 739 20.25 -8.43 0.23
N PHE A 740 19.45 -9.48 0.07
CA PHE A 740 18.00 -9.45 0.12
C PHE A 740 17.47 -9.44 1.57
N THR A 741 17.83 -8.39 2.29
CA THR A 741 17.56 -8.24 3.72
C THR A 741 16.84 -6.94 4.06
N ASN A 742 16.14 -6.94 5.19
CA ASN A 742 15.64 -5.76 5.88
C ASN A 742 16.22 -5.75 7.30
N LYS A 743 16.97 -4.70 7.64
CA LYS A 743 17.75 -4.57 8.89
C LYS A 743 18.70 -5.76 9.13
N GLY A 744 19.29 -6.29 8.07
CA GLY A 744 20.24 -7.41 8.13
C GLY A 744 19.62 -8.80 8.28
N ILE A 745 18.29 -8.91 8.35
CA ILE A 745 17.57 -10.20 8.38
C ILE A 745 16.95 -10.47 7.02
N LEU A 746 17.02 -11.73 6.58
CA LEU A 746 16.50 -12.19 5.30
C LEU A 746 14.99 -11.95 5.19
N LEU A 747 14.58 -11.31 4.08
CA LEU A 747 13.16 -11.20 3.70
C LEU A 747 12.57 -12.55 3.29
N GLY A 748 13.41 -13.46 2.78
CA GLY A 748 13.01 -14.78 2.30
C GLY A 748 13.13 -15.86 3.37
N SER A 749 13.66 -17.02 2.98
CA SER A 749 13.66 -18.21 3.81
C SER A 749 14.81 -18.26 4.82
N TRP A 750 14.55 -18.80 6.01
CA TRP A 750 15.54 -19.01 7.07
C TRP A 750 16.71 -19.93 6.68
N ILE A 751 16.57 -20.70 5.59
CA ILE A 751 17.61 -21.63 5.12
C ILE A 751 18.93 -20.92 4.80
N GLY A 752 18.87 -19.62 4.50
CA GLY A 752 20.04 -18.79 4.24
C GLY A 752 20.70 -19.07 2.90
N ARG A 753 21.95 -18.63 2.77
CA ARG A 753 22.77 -18.76 1.57
C ARG A 753 23.46 -20.13 1.54
N GLN A 754 23.40 -20.80 0.39
CA GLN A 754 24.03 -22.11 0.15
C GLN A 754 23.77 -23.15 1.27
N GLY A 755 22.52 -23.18 1.72
CA GLY A 755 22.03 -24.08 2.75
C GLY A 755 21.19 -25.21 2.18
N GLN A 756 21.15 -26.34 2.86
CA GLN A 756 20.23 -27.46 2.62
C GLN A 756 19.65 -27.91 3.96
N GLY A 757 18.36 -28.21 3.99
CA GLY A 757 17.67 -28.43 5.25
C GLY A 757 16.35 -29.18 5.12
N ALA A 758 15.87 -29.64 6.26
CA ALA A 758 14.60 -30.33 6.37
C ALA A 758 13.88 -29.89 7.64
N GLN A 759 12.55 -29.84 7.58
CA GLN A 759 11.68 -29.60 8.72
C GLN A 759 10.57 -30.63 8.73
N ALA A 760 10.22 -31.14 9.91
CA ALA A 760 9.07 -32.01 10.06
C ALA A 760 8.35 -31.66 11.35
N TRP A 761 7.02 -31.69 11.33
CA TRP A 761 6.24 -31.54 12.54
C TRP A 761 4.92 -32.27 12.44
N SER A 762 4.39 -32.61 13.61
CA SER A 762 3.12 -33.29 13.75
C SER A 762 2.33 -32.64 14.88
N ASN A 763 1.06 -32.36 14.64
CA ASN A 763 0.15 -31.85 15.65
C ASN A 763 -0.88 -32.91 16.02
N TYR A 764 -1.10 -33.10 17.32
CA TYR A 764 -2.29 -33.76 17.84
C TYR A 764 -3.28 -32.70 18.33
N TRP A 765 -4.44 -32.62 17.68
CA TRP A 765 -5.46 -31.62 17.95
C TRP A 765 -6.51 -32.12 18.95
N PHE A 766 -6.64 -31.45 20.09
CA PHE A 766 -7.71 -31.69 21.07
C PHE A 766 -8.98 -30.92 20.71
N SER A 767 -8.81 -29.71 20.18
CA SER A 767 -9.83 -28.86 19.57
C SER A 767 -9.18 -28.10 18.39
N PRO A 768 -9.93 -27.33 17.59
CA PRO A 768 -9.32 -26.53 16.51
C PRO A 768 -8.29 -25.48 16.96
N ARG A 769 -8.27 -25.10 18.26
CA ARG A 769 -7.29 -24.18 18.86
C ARG A 769 -6.32 -24.85 19.84
N ASN A 770 -6.65 -26.05 20.33
CA ASN A 770 -5.87 -26.73 21.37
C ASN A 770 -5.07 -27.89 20.77
N ARG A 771 -3.75 -27.86 20.90
CA ARG A 771 -2.87 -28.88 20.31
C ARG A 771 -1.58 -29.09 21.10
N ILE A 772 -0.97 -30.25 20.86
CA ILE A 772 0.44 -30.50 21.13
C ILE A 772 1.13 -30.75 19.79
N GLN A 773 2.28 -30.11 19.59
CA GLN A 773 3.11 -30.23 18.40
C GLN A 773 4.49 -30.76 18.77
N LEU A 774 4.96 -31.73 18.00
CA LEU A 774 6.37 -32.13 17.95
C LEU A 774 6.98 -31.53 16.68
N ASN A 775 8.15 -30.90 16.78
CA ASN A 775 8.84 -30.32 15.64
C ASN A 775 10.33 -30.71 15.61
N PHE A 776 10.85 -30.84 14.40
CA PHE A 776 12.24 -31.11 14.09
C PHE A 776 12.68 -30.19 12.96
N ARG A 777 13.89 -29.65 13.07
CA ARG A 777 14.54 -28.86 12.03
C ARG A 777 16.00 -29.25 11.90
N HIS A 778 16.49 -29.36 10.68
CA HIS A 778 17.90 -29.57 10.37
C HIS A 778 18.34 -28.62 9.27
N GLN A 779 19.54 -28.06 9.42
CA GLN A 779 20.20 -27.21 8.44
C GLN A 779 21.65 -27.64 8.30
N LYS A 780 22.14 -27.65 7.07
CA LYS A 780 23.56 -27.74 6.74
C LYS A 780 23.91 -26.64 5.73
N VAL A 781 25.00 -25.93 5.98
CA VAL A 781 25.54 -24.92 5.05
C VAL A 781 26.81 -25.49 4.43
N SER A 782 26.95 -25.34 3.11
CA SER A 782 28.07 -25.92 2.36
C SER A 782 29.42 -25.38 2.84
N GLN A 783 30.42 -26.27 2.84
CA GLN A 783 31.81 -25.91 3.13
C GLN A 783 32.46 -25.06 2.04
N GLU A 784 31.87 -25.06 0.85
CA GLU A 784 32.31 -24.24 -0.28
C GLU A 784 31.91 -22.77 -0.11
N PHE A 785 30.87 -22.51 0.69
CA PHE A 785 30.51 -21.17 1.12
C PHE A 785 31.24 -20.78 2.42
N ILE A 786 31.01 -21.54 3.49
CA ILE A 786 31.58 -21.27 4.81
C ILE A 786 32.74 -22.24 5.05
N PRO A 787 33.97 -21.76 5.33
CA PRO A 787 35.07 -22.66 5.69
C PRO A 787 34.71 -23.60 6.85
N GLY A 788 34.78 -24.91 6.61
CA GLY A 788 34.39 -25.95 7.58
C GLY A 788 32.88 -26.23 7.66
N GLY A 789 32.07 -25.56 6.82
CA GLY A 789 30.62 -25.71 6.74
C GLY A 789 29.87 -25.17 7.95
N GLY A 790 28.56 -25.38 7.96
CA GLY A 790 27.68 -25.05 9.07
C GLY A 790 26.67 -26.15 9.32
N THR A 791 26.24 -26.36 10.56
CA THR A 791 25.15 -27.29 10.88
C THR A 791 24.34 -26.76 12.05
N LEU A 792 23.02 -26.87 11.96
CA LEU A 792 22.06 -26.56 13.02
C LEU A 792 21.02 -27.68 13.07
N THR A 793 20.62 -28.12 14.26
CA THR A 793 19.58 -29.14 14.45
C THR A 793 18.78 -28.85 15.70
N ASP A 794 17.47 -28.81 15.54
CA ASP A 794 16.52 -28.54 16.61
C ASP A 794 15.51 -29.66 16.75
N LEU A 795 15.15 -29.90 18.00
CA LEU A 795 14.01 -30.71 18.38
C LEU A 795 13.19 -29.93 19.39
N GLY A 796 11.90 -29.81 19.15
CA GLY A 796 11.02 -29.02 20.01
C GLY A 796 9.64 -29.63 20.23
N VAL A 797 9.03 -29.20 21.33
CA VAL A 797 7.65 -29.50 21.70
C VAL A 797 6.93 -28.19 21.99
N ARG A 798 5.72 -28.05 21.45
CA ARG A 798 4.83 -26.90 21.71
C ARG A 798 3.46 -27.38 22.16
N GLY A 799 2.91 -26.75 23.19
CA GLY A 799 1.53 -26.91 23.61
C GLY A 799 0.77 -25.60 23.47
N ASP A 800 -0.41 -25.64 22.88
CA ASP A 800 -1.34 -24.51 22.79
C ASP A 800 -2.65 -24.92 23.48
N TYR A 801 -3.11 -24.12 24.44
CA TYR A 801 -4.36 -24.36 25.17
C TYR A 801 -5.17 -23.08 25.31
N TRP A 802 -6.41 -23.11 24.83
CA TRP A 802 -7.37 -22.02 24.86
C TRP A 802 -8.61 -22.41 25.65
N LEU A 803 -9.06 -21.48 26.49
CA LEU A 803 -10.31 -21.54 27.24
C LEU A 803 -11.04 -20.20 27.08
N GLY A 804 -12.08 -20.19 26.25
CA GLY A 804 -12.79 -18.96 25.90
C GLY A 804 -11.87 -17.97 25.19
N SER A 805 -11.74 -16.77 25.75
CA SER A 805 -10.90 -15.69 25.22
C SER A 805 -9.45 -15.70 25.74
N VAL A 806 -9.08 -16.61 26.64
CA VAL A 806 -7.72 -16.68 27.20
C VAL A 806 -7.00 -17.93 26.67
N GLY A 807 -5.78 -17.73 26.22
CA GLY A 807 -4.90 -18.78 25.70
C GLY A 807 -3.55 -18.79 26.41
N ILE A 808 -2.98 -19.99 26.56
CA ILE A 808 -1.60 -20.21 27.00
C ILE A 808 -0.91 -21.07 25.93
N SER A 809 0.20 -20.56 25.42
CA SER A 809 1.10 -21.28 24.55
C SER A 809 2.45 -21.45 25.24
N ALA A 810 2.97 -22.67 25.30
CA ALA A 810 4.28 -22.95 25.87
C ALA A 810 5.08 -23.83 24.92
N TRP A 811 6.38 -23.56 24.76
CA TRP A 811 7.25 -24.40 23.95
C TRP A 811 8.65 -24.50 24.53
N VAL A 812 9.29 -25.63 24.24
CA VAL A 812 10.70 -25.89 24.54
C VAL A 812 11.34 -26.44 23.27
N GLN A 813 12.51 -25.90 22.93
CA GLN A 813 13.34 -26.33 21.81
C GLN A 813 14.75 -26.58 22.32
N HIS A 814 15.31 -27.74 22.02
CA HIS A 814 16.73 -28.03 22.19
C HIS A 814 17.42 -27.89 20.84
N GLU A 815 18.39 -26.99 20.76
CA GLU A 815 19.18 -26.71 19.57
C GLU A 815 20.62 -27.21 19.76
N ARG A 816 21.18 -27.79 18.69
CA ARG A 816 22.60 -28.12 18.56
C ARG A 816 23.13 -27.51 17.29
N TRP A 817 24.17 -26.69 17.37
CA TRP A 817 24.78 -26.07 16.20
C TRP A 817 26.31 -26.08 16.22
N LEU A 818 26.91 -26.04 15.02
CA LEU A 818 28.33 -25.93 14.78
C LEU A 818 28.59 -25.08 13.54
N PHE A 819 29.29 -23.96 13.74
CA PHE A 819 29.82 -23.11 12.69
C PHE A 819 31.27 -22.79 13.06
N PRO A 820 32.28 -23.47 12.48
CA PRO A 820 33.68 -23.34 12.87
C PRO A 820 34.21 -21.90 12.88
N VAL A 821 33.70 -21.06 11.97
CA VAL A 821 34.05 -19.63 11.89
C VAL A 821 33.52 -18.81 13.07
N ILE A 822 32.47 -19.27 13.77
CA ILE A 822 31.94 -18.67 15.00
C ILE A 822 32.59 -19.30 16.24
N GLN A 823 32.78 -20.61 16.23
CA GLN A 823 33.46 -21.34 17.29
C GLN A 823 33.82 -22.76 16.81
N PRO A 824 34.95 -23.31 17.26
CA PRO A 824 35.45 -24.59 16.74
C PRO A 824 34.66 -25.81 17.24
N ASN A 825 33.97 -25.70 18.38
CA ASN A 825 33.26 -26.78 19.03
C ASN A 825 31.75 -26.63 18.90
N VAL A 826 31.04 -27.76 19.01
CA VAL A 826 29.57 -27.78 19.01
C VAL A 826 29.03 -26.97 20.20
N SER A 827 28.05 -26.11 19.96
CA SER A 827 27.23 -25.50 21.02
C SER A 827 25.85 -26.14 21.06
N ARG A 828 25.24 -26.01 22.24
CA ARG A 828 23.88 -26.42 22.53
C ARG A 828 23.21 -25.32 23.32
N ASN A 829 21.95 -25.07 23.01
CA ASN A 829 21.11 -24.23 23.84
C ASN A 829 19.71 -24.84 23.96
N VAL A 830 19.02 -24.47 25.03
CA VAL A 830 17.60 -24.75 25.20
C VAL A 830 16.87 -23.41 25.21
N THR A 831 15.91 -23.28 24.32
CA THR A 831 14.97 -22.16 24.31
C THR A 831 13.66 -22.65 24.92
N ALA A 832 13.21 -22.04 26.02
CA ALA A 832 11.92 -22.31 26.64
C ALA A 832 11.12 -21.02 26.71
N ALA A 833 9.85 -21.04 26.31
CA ALA A 833 9.02 -19.86 26.33
C ALA A 833 7.58 -20.17 26.72
N VAL A 834 6.93 -19.16 27.33
CA VAL A 834 5.52 -19.17 27.69
C VAL A 834 4.92 -17.85 27.21
N GLN A 835 3.78 -17.94 26.54
CA GLN A 835 2.98 -16.82 26.10
C GLN A 835 1.57 -16.95 26.67
N VAL A 836 1.09 -15.89 27.31
CA VAL A 836 -0.31 -15.74 27.69
C VAL A 836 -0.95 -14.76 26.71
N SER A 837 -2.10 -15.12 26.17
CA SER A 837 -2.83 -14.34 25.18
C SER A 837 -4.28 -14.15 25.60
N PHE A 838 -4.83 -12.98 25.30
CA PHE A 838 -6.21 -12.60 25.54
C PHE A 838 -6.82 -12.02 24.26
N GLU A 839 -7.90 -12.63 23.77
CA GLU A 839 -8.63 -12.23 22.58
C GLU A 839 -10.05 -11.78 22.94
N PRO A 840 -10.27 -10.46 23.17
CA PRO A 840 -11.60 -9.98 23.51
C PRO A 840 -12.55 -10.12 22.30
N GLN A 841 -13.78 -10.56 22.59
CA GLN A 841 -14.83 -10.81 21.59
C GLN A 841 -15.72 -9.59 21.34
N LYS A 842 -15.52 -8.49 22.09
CA LYS A 842 -16.39 -7.32 22.01
C LYS A 842 -16.06 -6.48 20.76
N LEU A 843 -17.01 -6.43 19.83
CA LEU A 843 -17.00 -5.49 18.71
C LEU A 843 -17.56 -4.12 19.18
N PHE A 844 -16.85 -3.04 18.85
CA PHE A 844 -17.34 -1.68 19.01
C PHE A 844 -18.03 -1.25 17.71
N THR A 845 -19.31 -0.92 17.80
CA THR A 845 -20.10 -0.38 16.67
C THR A 845 -20.69 0.98 17.03
N HIS A 846 -20.74 1.89 16.06
CA HIS A 846 -21.48 3.15 16.21
C HIS A 846 -22.22 3.47 14.92
N SER A 847 -23.52 3.79 15.03
CA SER A 847 -24.29 4.27 13.88
C SER A 847 -23.93 5.73 13.59
N LEU A 848 -23.55 6.05 12.36
CA LEU A 848 -23.24 7.44 11.97
C LEU A 848 -24.51 8.29 11.71
N THR A 849 -25.72 7.74 11.88
CA THR A 849 -26.98 8.44 11.58
C THR A 849 -27.60 9.24 12.75
N ASP A 850 -27.15 9.11 13.99
CA ASP A 850 -27.84 9.70 15.16
C ASP A 850 -27.53 11.19 15.44
N ALA A 851 -27.07 11.95 14.44
CA ALA A 851 -26.78 13.38 14.62
C ALA A 851 -27.94 14.31 14.21
N LYS A 852 -29.18 13.81 14.02
CA LYS A 852 -30.30 14.65 13.58
C LYS A 852 -31.69 14.25 14.08
N GLU A 853 -31.83 13.74 15.30
CA GLU A 853 -33.12 13.70 15.99
C GLU A 853 -32.99 14.14 17.44
N THR A 854 -32.76 15.44 17.64
CA THR A 854 -33.10 16.10 18.90
C THR A 854 -34.01 17.28 18.62
N THR A 855 -35.29 17.04 18.90
CA THR A 855 -36.32 17.98 19.36
C THR A 855 -36.79 19.08 18.40
N SER A 856 -37.78 18.75 17.57
CA SER A 856 -38.88 19.68 17.24
C SER A 856 -40.17 19.18 17.93
N GLY A 857 -40.23 19.34 19.25
CA GLY A 857 -41.45 19.16 20.04
C GLY A 857 -42.15 20.51 20.18
N VAL A 858 -43.26 20.66 19.46
CA VAL A 858 -44.16 21.81 19.45
C VAL A 858 -44.61 22.18 20.87
N GLY A 859 -44.61 23.47 21.15
CA GLY A 859 -45.04 24.04 22.42
C GLY A 859 -46.53 23.83 22.70
N GLY A 860 -46.81 23.56 23.97
CA GLY A 860 -48.12 23.66 24.58
C GLY A 860 -47.92 23.72 26.09
N ARG A 861 -47.99 24.92 26.67
CA ARG A 861 -48.32 25.13 28.08
C ARG A 861 -49.52 26.08 28.12
N PRO A 862 -50.45 25.89 29.06
CA PRO A 862 -51.68 26.67 29.16
C PRO A 862 -51.42 28.15 29.40
#